data_AF-A0A6S7DXA9-F1
#
_entry.id   AF-A0A6S7DXA9-F1
#
_cell.length_a   1.000
_cell.length_b   1.000
_cell.length_c   1.000
_cell.angle_alpha   90.00
_cell.angle_beta   90.00
_cell.angle_gamma   90.00
#
_symmetry.space_group_name_H-M   'P 1'
#
loop_
_entity.id
_entity.type
_entity.pdbx_description
1 polymer ?
#
loop_
_entity_poly.entity_id
_entity_poly.type
_entity_poly.pdbx_seq_one_letter_code
_entity_poly.pdbx_strand_id
1 'polypeptide(L)'
;MARILAGSVIVLGHAVAVQAATSAAIDEGVKTDPTQVESSARQQAASAPAADNCDCQSPYRTYKEADTPAARALFAAVLANDADAFSSALTQVERPGDYALDGVPLLHALLKPPSALRNKDVYRSISPQDADKLRQAYQAILPARTRMLAALLATKPALDDLTYESRRPPLHLALLAGTPDIMDMLLAAGANPDQRNDERRTPLEFLLHRDFEFAVRMTYLPRLVDRAAMTRMVLALFKAGASKPYADAGADVADFLAWEPMVELTEGAAPLQALAATGTKPAYEDGLTALALAAYLGDGGAVSALMALGPRQIPATGYGETGQRDSWLDAAQAAVQGGHPDIAAQLLQKDMPFAQRGPQTGSSTTLFTKVQLDAQPIMNLAARQGDVQTLQRVLALGAPVDGDPLDAYGNTPLADAVQARQPAAIKLLLAAGADPRVKREGYDLKSAVDIAVQSGDAASLRLFADAGFDLKTLGDDAIRRALENRDTSLALMLIEAGALADPRQAAADRGDRAPLLLLAATSGQTPVVDALLAKGADPVGLAADGESALYWLIGRQDTAMLDRLLRAGARLDDPRLPGAPAAYALLNAAVASGDMALVRRISQATGQPVAQACLPEGGESNLVAEPRYVTALQAAGFTGKPTACAPDAAPLPRRIVSQLLHSRQWYVARYDELVPLLRFVNATGGSLDAALDNGDTPLTTAIQLGRADLARAMLTAGARPDQADASGRSPAWVALQTGQPEMLSLLTRHGARLDKAAAPPGLSFAYALACQSAPAFQQVVQAAGVSLTAACAPPTQGRRAGAKSASKSAEATGLPGHYYLRGVREVGSELLLSPDGSFDYMMSYGAVDISARGAWRHDGRQVFLDTPPIQPYSAVAGVRAEGKPAKPDQLTVRVFYRDRPVKIDVAMSSSDADHGGAPRQSEGADGISAPIAPGALRALAVFVPLPSGARWHQVDISKLDAHARAIRIDLDVPEQAAGTPMHKTFTVHKDGALIESDQGRELRYEKE
;
A
#
# COMPACT_ATOMS: atom_id res chain seq x y z
N MET A 1 -18.84 50.89 48.88
CA MET A 1 -20.26 51.34 48.85
C MET A 1 -21.10 50.07 48.67
N ALA A 2 -21.67 49.43 49.71
CA ALA A 2 -22.83 49.83 50.53
C ALA A 2 -24.06 50.17 49.64
N ARG A 3 -25.27 49.61 49.76
CA ARG A 3 -25.93 48.74 50.77
C ARG A 3 -27.39 48.46 50.29
N ILE A 4 -28.12 47.56 51.00
CA ILE A 4 -29.61 47.48 51.24
C ILE A 4 -30.46 46.69 50.21
N LEU A 5 -31.35 45.72 50.50
CA LEU A 5 -31.96 45.00 51.67
C LEU A 5 -32.51 43.65 51.11
N ALA A 6 -32.39 42.44 51.69
CA ALA A 6 -32.89 41.85 52.95
C ALA A 6 -34.40 41.53 53.01
N GLY A 7 -34.72 40.26 53.29
CA GLY A 7 -36.02 39.74 53.79
C GLY A 7 -36.24 38.25 53.43
N SER A 8 -35.72 37.27 54.21
CA SER A 8 -36.44 36.57 55.33
C SER A 8 -37.23 35.33 54.82
N VAL A 9 -37.23 34.08 55.36
CA VAL A 9 -36.90 33.48 56.68
C VAL A 9 -36.50 31.98 56.49
N ILE A 10 -35.82 31.48 57.52
CA ILE A 10 -35.24 30.16 57.84
C ILE A 10 -36.31 29.06 58.06
N VAL A 11 -35.96 27.77 57.86
CA VAL A 11 -36.03 26.64 58.85
C VAL A 11 -36.13 25.26 58.18
N LEU A 12 -35.09 24.46 58.42
CA LEU A 12 -34.96 23.01 58.69
C LEU A 12 -36.09 22.04 58.31
N GLY A 13 -35.64 20.85 57.88
CA GLY A 13 -36.04 19.62 58.58
C GLY A 13 -36.68 18.54 57.72
N HIS A 14 -36.11 17.34 57.81
CA HIS A 14 -36.52 16.12 57.13
C HIS A 14 -37.87 15.55 57.61
N ALA A 15 -38.38 14.65 56.75
CA ALA A 15 -39.03 13.38 57.07
C ALA A 15 -40.56 13.34 57.30
N VAL A 16 -41.20 12.59 56.38
CA VAL A 16 -42.17 11.50 56.57
C VAL A 16 -43.34 11.73 57.54
N ALA A 17 -44.56 11.75 56.97
CA ALA A 17 -45.78 11.06 57.47
C ALA A 17 -46.94 11.45 56.53
N VAL A 18 -47.57 10.54 55.78
CA VAL A 18 -48.60 9.56 56.20
C VAL A 18 -50.03 10.13 56.15
N GLN A 19 -50.84 9.47 55.30
CA GLN A 19 -52.29 9.18 55.37
C GLN A 19 -53.33 10.31 55.44
N ALA A 20 -54.35 10.17 54.57
CA ALA A 20 -55.72 9.83 54.98
C ALA A 20 -56.46 9.26 53.75
N ALA A 21 -56.83 7.97 53.71
CA ALA A 21 -57.90 7.28 54.47
C ALA A 21 -59.29 7.54 53.81
N THR A 22 -59.85 6.60 53.02
CA THR A 22 -60.52 5.32 53.32
C THR A 22 -61.97 5.42 53.81
N SER A 23 -62.84 4.62 53.21
CA SER A 23 -63.82 3.72 53.85
C SER A 23 -64.53 2.92 52.75
N ALA A 24 -64.90 1.63 52.84
CA ALA A 24 -64.79 0.57 53.85
C ALA A 24 -65.22 -0.73 53.11
N ALA A 25 -64.47 -1.83 53.22
CA ALA A 25 -64.72 -3.01 54.10
C ALA A 25 -65.76 -4.01 53.49
N ILE A 26 -65.67 -5.34 53.61
CA ILE A 26 -65.30 -6.20 54.75
C ILE A 26 -64.89 -7.62 54.24
N ASP A 27 -63.83 -8.19 54.86
CA ASP A 27 -63.46 -9.58 55.22
C ASP A 27 -63.86 -10.81 54.37
N GLU A 28 -63.10 -11.91 54.30
CA GLU A 28 -62.19 -12.53 55.28
C GLU A 28 -61.30 -13.59 54.57
N GLY A 29 -60.08 -13.88 55.08
CA GLY A 29 -59.54 -15.25 54.96
C GLY A 29 -58.13 -15.49 54.40
N VAL A 30 -57.14 -15.43 55.31
CA VAL A 30 -55.99 -16.34 55.44
C VAL A 30 -54.77 -16.20 54.51
N LYS A 31 -53.62 -16.23 55.19
CA LYS A 31 -52.22 -16.05 54.78
C LYS A 31 -51.59 -17.28 54.12
N THR A 32 -50.46 -16.97 53.46
CA THR A 32 -49.23 -17.75 53.22
C THR A 32 -49.20 -18.81 52.11
N ASP A 33 -48.39 -18.47 51.09
CA ASP A 33 -47.37 -19.26 50.36
C ASP A 33 -47.68 -20.75 50.09
N PRO A 34 -47.61 -21.20 48.83
CA PRO A 34 -46.42 -21.99 48.52
C PRO A 34 -45.95 -21.94 47.05
N THR A 35 -44.63 -21.88 46.89
CA THR A 35 -43.94 -22.75 45.93
C THR A 35 -44.45 -24.19 46.09
N GLN A 36 -45.01 -24.74 45.01
CA GLN A 36 -45.60 -26.07 44.82
C GLN A 36 -47.13 -26.09 44.68
N VAL A 37 -47.59 -26.91 43.74
CA VAL A 37 -48.99 -27.26 43.41
C VAL A 37 -49.69 -26.34 42.39
N GLU A 38 -49.10 -26.17 41.19
CA GLU A 38 -49.90 -26.16 39.96
C GLU A 38 -49.88 -27.57 39.34
N SER A 39 -50.47 -28.52 40.08
CA SER A 39 -50.65 -29.91 39.64
C SER A 39 -52.04 -30.39 40.04
N SER A 40 -53.11 -29.79 39.51
CA SER A 40 -54.47 -30.37 39.48
C SER A 40 -55.55 -29.36 39.05
N ALA A 41 -55.54 -28.90 37.79
CA ALA A 41 -56.73 -28.24 37.22
C ALA A 41 -56.92 -28.45 35.71
N ARG A 42 -56.30 -29.48 35.14
CA ARG A 42 -56.65 -30.00 33.80
C ARG A 42 -56.58 -31.52 33.77
N GLN A 43 -57.32 -32.16 34.68
CA GLN A 43 -57.70 -33.56 34.54
C GLN A 43 -59.23 -33.63 34.60
N GLN A 44 -59.86 -33.49 33.43
CA GLN A 44 -61.00 -34.31 33.00
C GLN A 44 -61.46 -33.87 31.60
N ALA A 45 -60.75 -34.37 30.59
CA ALA A 45 -61.36 -34.81 29.34
C ALA A 45 -60.52 -35.99 28.86
N ALA A 46 -61.05 -37.19 29.06
CA ALA A 46 -60.38 -38.45 28.72
C ALA A 46 -60.50 -38.75 27.21
N SER A 47 -59.38 -39.28 26.69
CA SER A 47 -59.23 -40.30 25.64
C SER A 47 -59.63 -40.02 24.19
N ALA A 48 -58.60 -39.80 23.35
CA ALA A 48 -58.38 -40.50 22.07
C ALA A 48 -56.85 -40.74 21.90
N PRO A 49 -56.41 -41.80 21.20
CA PRO A 49 -55.11 -42.43 21.43
C PRO A 49 -53.93 -41.68 20.77
N ALA A 50 -52.75 -41.88 21.37
CA ALA A 50 -51.47 -41.37 20.89
C ALA A 50 -51.15 -41.83 19.46
N ALA A 51 -50.69 -40.89 18.64
CA ALA A 51 -49.84 -41.13 17.48
C ALA A 51 -48.67 -40.14 17.54
N ASP A 52 -47.50 -40.65 17.20
CA ASP A 52 -46.16 -40.18 17.59
C ASP A 52 -45.71 -38.81 17.05
N ASN A 53 -44.82 -38.16 17.81
CA ASN A 53 -43.84 -37.16 17.36
C ASN A 53 -44.37 -35.93 16.58
N CYS A 54 -45.29 -35.18 17.15
CA CYS A 54 -45.66 -33.87 16.60
C CYS A 54 -45.05 -32.73 17.43
N ASP A 55 -44.19 -31.91 16.82
CA ASP A 55 -43.78 -30.60 17.36
C ASP A 55 -44.93 -29.61 17.15
N CYS A 56 -45.96 -29.73 17.99
CA CYS A 56 -47.21 -28.95 17.90
C CYS A 56 -47.04 -27.43 18.15
N GLN A 57 -45.81 -26.95 18.36
CA GLN A 57 -45.49 -25.52 18.51
C GLN A 57 -44.64 -24.97 17.36
N SER A 58 -44.28 -25.79 16.37
CA SER A 58 -43.53 -25.33 15.20
C SER A 58 -44.37 -24.37 14.36
N PRO A 59 -43.85 -23.17 14.01
CA PRO A 59 -44.52 -22.27 13.05
C PRO A 59 -44.45 -22.80 11.60
N TYR A 60 -43.78 -23.92 11.37
CA TYR A 60 -43.59 -24.52 10.05
C TYR A 60 -44.70 -25.51 9.72
N ARG A 61 -45.36 -25.34 8.57
CA ARG A 61 -46.35 -26.31 8.09
C ARG A 61 -45.65 -27.58 7.59
N THR A 62 -46.17 -28.74 7.98
CA THR A 62 -45.73 -30.03 7.44
C THR A 62 -46.38 -30.30 6.08
N TYR A 63 -45.56 -30.67 5.09
CA TYR A 63 -45.98 -31.03 3.74
C TYR A 63 -45.85 -32.54 3.50
N LYS A 64 -46.59 -33.07 2.52
CA LYS A 64 -46.40 -34.43 2.03
C LYS A 64 -45.15 -34.50 1.16
N GLU A 65 -44.29 -35.49 1.35
CA GLU A 65 -43.15 -35.67 0.46
C GLU A 65 -43.63 -36.10 -0.94
N ALA A 66 -42.98 -35.60 -1.99
CA ALA A 66 -43.26 -35.95 -3.38
C ALA A 66 -42.68 -37.34 -3.72
N ASP A 67 -43.32 -38.38 -3.20
CA ASP A 67 -42.91 -39.78 -3.33
C ASP A 67 -43.49 -40.47 -4.57
N THR A 68 -44.63 -39.99 -5.09
CA THR A 68 -45.26 -40.54 -6.31
C THR A 68 -44.60 -40.03 -7.60
N PRO A 69 -44.61 -40.83 -8.69
CA PRO A 69 -44.10 -40.38 -9.99
C PRO A 69 -44.78 -39.11 -10.52
N ALA A 70 -46.10 -38.97 -10.31
CA ALA A 70 -46.86 -37.80 -10.73
C ALA A 70 -46.49 -36.54 -9.93
N ALA A 71 -46.34 -36.66 -8.59
CA ALA A 71 -45.88 -35.54 -7.77
C ALA A 71 -44.44 -35.14 -8.14
N ARG A 72 -43.53 -36.09 -8.36
CA ARG A 72 -42.15 -35.79 -8.81
C ARG A 72 -42.11 -35.13 -10.20
N ALA A 73 -43.02 -35.51 -11.09
CA ALA A 73 -43.11 -34.89 -12.42
C ALA A 73 -43.44 -33.40 -12.36
N LEU A 74 -44.26 -32.95 -11.38
CA LEU A 74 -44.51 -31.52 -11.15
C LEU A 74 -43.22 -30.75 -10.84
N PHE A 75 -42.45 -31.21 -9.86
CA PHE A 75 -41.18 -30.56 -9.51
C PHE A 75 -40.15 -30.64 -10.63
N ALA A 76 -40.10 -31.75 -11.37
CA ALA A 76 -39.24 -31.89 -12.54
C ALA A 76 -39.59 -30.88 -13.64
N ALA A 77 -40.88 -30.65 -13.90
CA ALA A 77 -41.35 -29.65 -14.86
C ALA A 77 -40.99 -28.22 -14.42
N VAL A 78 -41.08 -27.92 -13.11
CA VAL A 78 -40.61 -26.64 -12.56
C VAL A 78 -39.10 -26.45 -12.79
N LEU A 79 -38.29 -27.48 -12.50
CA LEU A 79 -36.84 -27.44 -12.70
C LEU A 79 -36.46 -27.27 -14.19
N ALA A 80 -37.18 -27.95 -15.09
CA ALA A 80 -37.00 -27.86 -16.54
C ALA A 80 -37.60 -26.58 -17.16
N ASN A 81 -38.37 -25.81 -16.39
CA ASN A 81 -39.13 -24.65 -16.85
C ASN A 81 -40.14 -24.98 -17.98
N ASP A 82 -40.77 -26.15 -17.89
CA ASP A 82 -41.69 -26.69 -18.90
C ASP A 82 -43.14 -26.56 -18.40
N ALA A 83 -43.85 -25.55 -18.91
CA ALA A 83 -45.23 -25.27 -18.49
C ALA A 83 -46.26 -26.30 -19.01
N ASP A 84 -45.98 -26.96 -20.13
CA ASP A 84 -46.90 -27.92 -20.74
C ASP A 84 -46.80 -29.27 -20.01
N ALA A 85 -45.57 -29.70 -19.70
CA ALA A 85 -45.35 -30.85 -18.83
C ALA A 85 -45.91 -30.63 -17.43
N PHE A 86 -45.76 -29.42 -16.87
CA PHE A 86 -46.33 -29.06 -15.57
C PHE A 86 -47.85 -29.18 -15.57
N SER A 87 -48.52 -28.59 -16.56
CA SER A 87 -49.99 -28.62 -16.67
C SER A 87 -50.52 -30.05 -16.83
N SER A 88 -49.81 -30.89 -17.60
CA SER A 88 -50.16 -32.30 -17.79
C SER A 88 -49.99 -33.12 -16.51
N ALA A 89 -48.94 -32.87 -15.73
CA ALA A 89 -48.72 -33.53 -14.44
C ALA A 89 -49.72 -33.05 -13.38
N LEU A 90 -50.14 -31.79 -13.43
CA LEU A 90 -51.05 -31.18 -12.46
C LEU A 90 -52.41 -31.87 -12.41
N THR A 91 -52.92 -32.37 -13.54
CA THR A 91 -54.21 -33.08 -13.57
C THR A 91 -54.15 -34.47 -12.94
N GLN A 92 -52.95 -35.01 -12.70
CA GLN A 92 -52.72 -36.35 -12.16
C GLN A 92 -52.45 -36.36 -10.65
N VAL A 93 -52.39 -35.18 -10.01
CA VAL A 93 -52.06 -35.04 -8.59
C VAL A 93 -53.20 -34.34 -7.87
N GLU A 94 -53.80 -35.03 -6.90
CA GLU A 94 -54.81 -34.42 -6.03
C GLU A 94 -54.14 -33.49 -5.02
N ARG A 95 -54.66 -32.27 -4.86
CA ARG A 95 -54.10 -31.21 -3.99
C ARG A 95 -52.60 -31.03 -4.18
N PRO A 96 -52.16 -30.62 -5.38
CA PRO A 96 -50.73 -30.52 -5.73
C PRO A 96 -49.97 -29.54 -4.83
N GLY A 97 -50.65 -28.55 -4.25
CA GLY A 97 -50.09 -27.60 -3.28
C GLY A 97 -49.77 -28.17 -1.89
N ASP A 98 -50.15 -29.41 -1.58
CA ASP A 98 -49.83 -30.07 -0.30
C ASP A 98 -48.50 -30.86 -0.35
N TYR A 99 -47.85 -30.90 -1.51
CA TYR A 99 -46.60 -31.63 -1.71
C TYR A 99 -45.35 -30.73 -1.64
N ALA A 100 -44.28 -31.30 -1.09
CA ALA A 100 -42.93 -30.75 -1.07
C ALA A 100 -41.92 -31.76 -1.62
N LEU A 101 -40.83 -31.25 -2.18
CA LEU A 101 -39.66 -32.06 -2.56
C LEU A 101 -38.47 -31.56 -1.75
N ASP A 102 -37.85 -32.46 -0.98
CA ASP A 102 -36.77 -32.12 -0.04
C ASP A 102 -37.18 -30.97 0.90
N GLY A 103 -38.43 -31.02 1.39
CA GLY A 103 -39.02 -30.01 2.28
C GLY A 103 -39.42 -28.68 1.62
N VAL A 104 -39.16 -28.48 0.32
CA VAL A 104 -39.57 -27.26 -0.40
C VAL A 104 -40.95 -27.45 -1.05
N PRO A 105 -41.98 -26.68 -0.66
CA PRO A 105 -43.31 -26.75 -1.28
C PRO A 105 -43.29 -26.41 -2.76
N LEU A 106 -44.24 -26.98 -3.52
CA LEU A 106 -44.34 -26.73 -4.96
C LEU A 106 -44.47 -25.23 -5.30
N LEU A 107 -45.28 -24.48 -4.54
CA LEU A 107 -45.41 -23.04 -4.71
C LEU A 107 -44.08 -22.31 -4.49
N HIS A 108 -43.32 -22.71 -3.48
CA HIS A 108 -42.03 -22.09 -3.16
C HIS A 108 -40.97 -22.43 -4.22
N ALA A 109 -41.00 -23.66 -4.75
CA ALA A 109 -40.13 -24.09 -5.84
C ALA A 109 -40.38 -23.28 -7.13
N LEU A 110 -41.62 -22.88 -7.40
CA LEU A 110 -41.97 -22.01 -8.53
C LEU A 110 -41.40 -20.59 -8.38
N LEU A 111 -41.38 -20.06 -7.16
CA LEU A 111 -40.92 -18.69 -6.88
C LEU A 111 -39.40 -18.57 -6.71
N LYS A 112 -38.71 -19.66 -6.35
CA LYS A 112 -37.26 -19.67 -6.22
C LYS A 112 -36.55 -19.68 -7.58
N PRO A 113 -35.48 -18.87 -7.77
CA PRO A 113 -34.64 -18.97 -8.96
C PRO A 113 -34.04 -20.37 -9.14
N PRO A 114 -33.88 -20.86 -10.38
CA PRO A 114 -33.21 -22.13 -10.66
C PRO A 114 -31.78 -22.13 -10.10
N SER A 115 -31.39 -23.25 -9.49
CA SER A 115 -30.02 -23.46 -9.01
C SER A 115 -28.98 -23.38 -10.13
N ALA A 116 -29.36 -23.73 -11.36
CA ALA A 116 -28.50 -23.67 -12.55
C ALA A 116 -28.02 -22.25 -12.92
N LEU A 117 -28.74 -21.20 -12.48
CA LEU A 117 -28.34 -19.81 -12.72
C LEU A 117 -27.38 -19.28 -11.64
N ARG A 118 -27.21 -19.99 -10.52
CA ARG A 118 -26.40 -19.51 -9.39
C ARG A 118 -24.93 -19.47 -9.75
N ASN A 119 -24.28 -18.35 -9.40
CA ASN A 119 -22.85 -18.18 -9.61
C ASN A 119 -22.16 -17.74 -8.30
N LYS A 120 -21.23 -18.55 -7.81
CA LYS A 120 -20.49 -18.26 -6.56
C LYS A 120 -19.61 -17.00 -6.66
N ASP A 121 -19.21 -16.61 -7.87
CA ASP A 121 -18.38 -15.43 -8.10
C ASP A 121 -19.10 -14.10 -7.84
N VAL A 122 -20.45 -14.13 -7.77
CA VAL A 122 -21.29 -12.99 -7.36
C VAL A 122 -20.90 -12.45 -5.99
N TYR A 123 -20.37 -13.31 -5.10
CA TYR A 123 -19.93 -12.92 -3.77
C TYR A 123 -18.63 -12.09 -3.78
N ARG A 124 -17.80 -12.25 -4.81
CA ARG A 124 -16.42 -11.73 -4.82
C ARG A 124 -16.25 -10.50 -5.70
N SER A 125 -16.86 -10.48 -6.89
CA SER A 125 -16.93 -9.30 -7.79
C SER A 125 -17.48 -9.73 -9.16
N ILE A 126 -18.80 -9.77 -9.34
CA ILE A 126 -19.39 -9.98 -10.67
C ILE A 126 -19.29 -8.71 -11.51
N SER A 127 -18.94 -8.85 -12.79
CA SER A 127 -18.94 -7.72 -13.73
C SER A 127 -20.39 -7.27 -14.01
N PRO A 128 -20.65 -5.97 -14.30
CA PRO A 128 -21.98 -5.51 -14.68
C PRO A 128 -22.57 -6.29 -15.86
N GLN A 129 -21.74 -6.63 -16.85
CA GLN A 129 -22.16 -7.39 -18.04
C GLN A 129 -22.60 -8.81 -17.70
N ASP A 130 -21.91 -9.50 -16.79
CA ASP A 130 -22.30 -10.85 -16.39
C ASP A 130 -23.53 -10.83 -15.47
N ALA A 131 -23.69 -9.79 -14.65
CA ALA A 131 -24.92 -9.56 -13.91
C ALA A 131 -26.12 -9.31 -14.85
N ASP A 132 -25.94 -8.55 -15.93
CA ASP A 132 -26.94 -8.35 -16.98
C ASP A 132 -27.33 -9.66 -17.66
N LYS A 133 -26.35 -10.49 -18.04
CA LYS A 133 -26.61 -11.81 -18.65
C LYS A 133 -27.44 -12.71 -17.73
N LEU A 134 -27.12 -12.76 -16.44
CA LEU A 134 -27.90 -13.53 -15.47
C LEU A 134 -29.32 -12.99 -15.32
N ARG A 135 -29.51 -11.67 -15.29
CA ARG A 135 -30.84 -11.04 -15.28
C ARG A 135 -31.63 -11.39 -16.55
N GLN A 136 -31.01 -11.33 -17.73
CA GLN A 136 -31.66 -11.69 -19.00
C GLN A 136 -32.03 -13.18 -19.06
N ALA A 137 -31.13 -14.07 -18.62
CA ALA A 137 -31.39 -15.50 -18.54
C ALA A 137 -32.54 -15.81 -17.57
N TYR A 138 -32.61 -15.11 -16.44
CA TYR A 138 -33.73 -15.21 -15.52
C TYR A 138 -35.03 -14.67 -16.12
N GLN A 139 -34.99 -13.52 -16.81
CA GLN A 139 -36.17 -12.96 -17.47
C GLN A 139 -36.76 -13.91 -18.53
N ALA A 140 -35.92 -14.65 -19.26
CA ALA A 140 -36.36 -15.59 -20.28
C ALA A 140 -37.24 -16.74 -19.74
N ILE A 141 -37.09 -17.12 -18.47
CA ILE A 141 -37.86 -18.22 -17.88
C ILE A 141 -39.21 -17.78 -17.27
N LEU A 142 -39.37 -16.48 -17.00
CA LEU A 142 -40.53 -15.94 -16.27
C LEU A 142 -41.88 -16.18 -16.95
N PRO A 143 -42.04 -16.16 -18.29
CA PRO A 143 -43.33 -16.44 -18.93
C PRO A 143 -43.86 -17.85 -18.64
N ALA A 144 -42.98 -18.86 -18.67
CA ALA A 144 -43.36 -20.23 -18.33
C ALA A 144 -43.68 -20.37 -16.84
N ARG A 145 -42.85 -19.76 -15.97
CA ARG A 145 -43.10 -19.70 -14.52
C ARG A 145 -44.44 -19.07 -14.17
N THR A 146 -44.81 -17.98 -14.85
CA THR A 146 -46.07 -17.27 -14.67
C THR A 146 -47.27 -18.16 -15.03
N ARG A 147 -47.20 -18.92 -16.14
CA ARG A 147 -48.26 -19.87 -16.53
C ARG A 147 -48.40 -21.01 -15.54
N MET A 148 -47.28 -21.60 -15.10
CA MET A 148 -47.29 -22.67 -14.10
C MET A 148 -47.86 -22.18 -12.76
N LEU A 149 -47.50 -20.96 -12.34
CA LEU A 149 -48.05 -20.35 -11.14
C LEU A 149 -49.57 -20.14 -11.26
N ALA A 150 -50.06 -19.58 -12.38
CA ALA A 150 -51.48 -19.39 -12.60
C ALA A 150 -52.26 -20.72 -12.54
N ALA A 151 -51.72 -21.78 -13.16
CA ALA A 151 -52.31 -23.12 -13.11
C ALA A 151 -52.33 -23.69 -11.68
N LEU A 152 -51.26 -23.51 -10.91
CA LEU A 152 -51.21 -23.96 -9.51
C LEU A 152 -52.18 -23.15 -8.63
N LEU A 153 -52.26 -21.83 -8.78
CA LEU A 153 -53.17 -20.99 -7.99
C LEU A 153 -54.64 -21.37 -8.19
N ALA A 154 -55.02 -21.86 -9.38
CA ALA A 154 -56.35 -22.39 -9.64
C ALA A 154 -56.71 -23.59 -8.74
N THR A 155 -55.72 -24.30 -8.19
CA THR A 155 -55.92 -25.40 -7.23
C THR A 155 -55.99 -24.94 -5.77
N LYS A 156 -55.95 -23.62 -5.51
CA LYS A 156 -55.99 -23.01 -4.16
C LYS A 156 -54.95 -23.57 -3.18
N PRO A 157 -53.65 -23.51 -3.50
CA PRO A 157 -52.60 -23.88 -2.57
C PRO A 157 -52.61 -22.93 -1.36
N ALA A 158 -51.96 -23.33 -0.28
CA ALA A 158 -51.70 -22.41 0.82
C ALA A 158 -50.72 -21.31 0.37
N LEU A 159 -51.01 -20.06 0.72
CA LEU A 159 -50.33 -18.87 0.20
C LEU A 159 -49.40 -18.19 1.22
N ASP A 160 -49.50 -18.58 2.48
CA ASP A 160 -48.87 -17.88 3.61
C ASP A 160 -47.97 -18.78 4.46
N ASP A 161 -47.75 -20.01 4.01
CA ASP A 161 -47.02 -21.01 4.77
C ASP A 161 -45.53 -20.67 4.92
N LEU A 162 -45.02 -20.98 6.11
CA LEU A 162 -43.61 -20.93 6.42
C LEU A 162 -43.04 -22.36 6.41
N THR A 163 -41.89 -22.56 5.75
CA THR A 163 -41.15 -23.84 5.83
C THR A 163 -39.72 -23.61 6.27
N TYR A 164 -39.11 -24.62 6.88
CA TYR A 164 -37.74 -24.57 7.37
C TYR A 164 -36.73 -24.28 6.24
N GLU A 165 -36.98 -24.83 5.06
CA GLU A 165 -36.12 -24.79 3.87
C GLU A 165 -36.23 -23.46 3.11
N SER A 166 -37.37 -22.79 3.25
CA SER A 166 -37.62 -21.51 2.58
C SER A 166 -37.38 -20.34 3.51
N ARG A 167 -37.64 -20.52 4.81
CA ARG A 167 -37.62 -19.50 5.87
C ARG A 167 -38.50 -18.27 5.57
N ARG A 168 -39.25 -18.32 4.48
CA ARG A 168 -39.92 -17.19 3.85
C ARG A 168 -41.21 -17.65 3.17
N PRO A 169 -42.33 -16.98 3.46
CA PRO A 169 -43.59 -17.15 2.73
C PRO A 169 -43.49 -16.72 1.25
N PRO A 170 -44.46 -17.09 0.42
CA PRO A 170 -44.52 -16.75 -1.02
C PRO A 170 -44.33 -15.27 -1.35
N LEU A 171 -44.94 -14.33 -0.62
CA LEU A 171 -44.79 -12.89 -0.91
C LEU A 171 -43.35 -12.38 -0.68
N HIS A 172 -42.63 -12.89 0.33
CA HIS A 172 -41.21 -12.58 0.54
C HIS A 172 -40.32 -13.16 -0.55
N LEU A 173 -40.63 -14.37 -1.03
CA LEU A 173 -39.92 -14.98 -2.16
C LEU A 173 -40.18 -14.19 -3.45
N ALA A 174 -41.41 -13.71 -3.65
CA ALA A 174 -41.75 -12.83 -4.77
C ALA A 174 -40.96 -11.53 -4.72
N LEU A 175 -40.75 -10.90 -3.56
CA LEU A 175 -39.90 -9.69 -3.45
C LEU A 175 -38.43 -9.94 -3.81
N LEU A 176 -37.91 -11.14 -3.59
CA LEU A 176 -36.51 -11.49 -3.91
C LEU A 176 -36.28 -11.74 -5.40
N ALA A 177 -37.24 -12.38 -6.06
CA ALA A 177 -37.04 -12.92 -7.40
C ALA A 177 -38.25 -12.83 -8.34
N GLY A 178 -39.43 -12.46 -7.87
CA GLY A 178 -40.65 -12.43 -8.67
C GLY A 178 -40.75 -11.26 -9.65
N THR A 179 -41.95 -11.08 -10.19
CA THR A 179 -42.35 -9.96 -11.05
C THR A 179 -43.56 -9.25 -10.45
N PRO A 180 -43.90 -8.04 -10.92
CA PRO A 180 -45.18 -7.40 -10.59
C PRO A 180 -46.38 -8.32 -10.84
N ASP A 181 -46.39 -9.03 -11.97
CA ASP A 181 -47.49 -9.95 -12.31
C ASP A 181 -47.58 -11.15 -11.36
N ILE A 182 -46.43 -11.69 -10.91
CA ILE A 182 -46.39 -12.75 -9.89
C ILE A 182 -46.92 -12.24 -8.56
N MET A 183 -46.52 -11.03 -8.15
CA MET A 183 -47.01 -10.38 -6.94
C MET A 183 -48.54 -10.17 -7.01
N ASP A 184 -49.03 -9.62 -8.13
CA ASP A 184 -50.45 -9.39 -8.38
C ASP A 184 -51.25 -10.70 -8.34
N MET A 185 -50.74 -11.78 -8.94
CA MET A 185 -51.39 -13.11 -8.91
C MET A 185 -51.49 -13.68 -7.50
N LEU A 186 -50.43 -13.58 -6.69
CA LEU A 186 -50.45 -14.08 -5.30
C LEU A 186 -51.44 -13.28 -4.44
N LEU A 187 -51.42 -11.95 -4.54
CA LEU A 187 -52.33 -11.09 -3.79
C LEU A 187 -53.79 -11.28 -4.24
N ALA A 188 -54.04 -11.40 -5.55
CA ALA A 188 -55.37 -11.69 -6.08
C ALA A 188 -55.90 -13.08 -5.67
N ALA A 189 -55.01 -14.04 -5.44
CA ALA A 189 -55.37 -15.35 -4.90
C ALA A 189 -55.66 -15.33 -3.38
N GLY A 190 -55.41 -14.20 -2.72
CA GLY A 190 -55.70 -13.99 -1.29
C GLY A 190 -54.50 -14.17 -0.36
N ALA A 191 -53.27 -14.07 -0.86
CA ALA A 191 -52.08 -14.08 0.00
C ALA A 191 -52.13 -12.89 0.99
N ASN A 192 -51.81 -13.13 2.26
CA ASN A 192 -51.88 -12.13 3.31
C ASN A 192 -50.69 -11.15 3.19
N PRO A 193 -50.93 -9.85 2.89
CA PRO A 193 -49.84 -8.88 2.72
C PRO A 193 -49.07 -8.59 4.02
N ASP A 194 -49.58 -9.02 5.17
CA ASP A 194 -48.92 -8.90 6.48
C ASP A 194 -48.41 -10.25 7.03
N GLN A 195 -48.38 -11.30 6.20
CA GLN A 195 -47.82 -12.59 6.62
C GLN A 195 -46.37 -12.40 7.10
N ARG A 196 -46.04 -12.93 8.28
CA ARG A 196 -44.70 -12.77 8.85
C ARG A 196 -43.79 -13.93 8.45
N ASN A 197 -42.51 -13.65 8.18
CA ASN A 197 -41.48 -14.68 8.00
C ASN A 197 -41.00 -15.24 9.36
N ASP A 198 -39.98 -16.11 9.34
CA ASP A 198 -39.41 -16.73 10.53
C ASP A 198 -38.70 -15.73 11.48
N GLU A 199 -38.25 -14.60 10.96
CA GLU A 199 -37.75 -13.44 11.70
C GLU A 199 -38.86 -12.49 12.16
N ARG A 200 -40.12 -12.93 12.04
CA ARG A 200 -41.34 -12.19 12.42
C ARG A 200 -41.53 -10.89 11.64
N ARG A 201 -41.04 -10.77 10.40
CA ARG A 201 -41.22 -9.58 9.57
C ARG A 201 -42.27 -9.76 8.48
N THR A 202 -43.13 -8.76 8.29
CA THR A 202 -44.04 -8.69 7.12
C THR A 202 -43.22 -8.60 5.81
N PRO A 203 -43.81 -8.80 4.63
CA PRO A 203 -43.11 -8.63 3.36
C PRO A 203 -42.51 -7.22 3.21
N LEU A 204 -43.23 -6.18 3.64
CA LEU A 204 -42.76 -4.80 3.61
C LEU A 204 -41.62 -4.56 4.60
N GLU A 205 -41.74 -5.04 5.84
CA GLU A 205 -40.66 -4.93 6.84
C GLU A 205 -39.40 -5.72 6.44
N PHE A 206 -39.58 -6.87 5.80
CA PHE A 206 -38.47 -7.65 5.27
C PHE A 206 -37.72 -6.87 4.20
N LEU A 207 -38.43 -6.29 3.24
CA LEU A 207 -37.86 -5.48 2.16
C LEU A 207 -37.03 -4.31 2.68
N LEU A 208 -37.54 -3.60 3.70
CA LEU A 208 -36.92 -2.39 4.24
C LEU A 208 -35.79 -2.68 5.25
N HIS A 209 -35.57 -3.95 5.61
CA HIS A 209 -34.54 -4.34 6.56
C HIS A 209 -33.24 -4.83 5.87
N ARG A 210 -32.11 -4.72 6.58
CA ARG A 210 -30.79 -5.27 6.18
C ARG A 210 -30.81 -6.74 5.78
N ASP A 211 -31.77 -7.50 6.27
CA ASP A 211 -31.90 -8.92 5.96
C ASP A 211 -32.37 -9.17 4.52
N PHE A 212 -32.98 -8.19 3.86
CA PHE A 212 -33.25 -8.26 2.42
C PHE A 212 -31.95 -8.28 1.61
N GLU A 213 -31.00 -7.42 1.94
CA GLU A 213 -29.68 -7.38 1.30
C GLU A 213 -28.96 -8.72 1.46
N PHE A 214 -28.96 -9.24 2.70
CA PHE A 214 -28.39 -10.55 3.00
C PHE A 214 -29.09 -11.67 2.22
N ALA A 215 -30.42 -11.66 2.17
CA ALA A 215 -31.21 -12.64 1.43
C ALA A 215 -30.88 -12.64 -0.07
N VAL A 216 -30.78 -11.46 -0.69
CA VAL A 216 -30.37 -11.33 -2.09
C VAL A 216 -28.98 -11.91 -2.30
N ARG A 217 -27.99 -11.57 -1.45
CA ARG A 217 -26.62 -12.11 -1.53
C ARG A 217 -26.59 -13.64 -1.42
N MET A 218 -27.42 -14.22 -0.55
CA MET A 218 -27.51 -15.67 -0.35
C MET A 218 -28.15 -16.43 -1.51
N THR A 219 -28.76 -15.75 -2.49
CA THR A 219 -29.22 -16.38 -3.73
C THR A 219 -28.07 -16.73 -4.68
N TYR A 220 -26.87 -16.16 -4.50
CA TYR A 220 -25.75 -16.23 -5.45
C TYR A 220 -26.13 -15.71 -6.84
N LEU A 221 -27.02 -14.72 -6.89
CA LEU A 221 -27.47 -14.02 -8.08
C LEU A 221 -27.37 -12.50 -7.85
N PRO A 222 -27.21 -11.70 -8.92
CA PRO A 222 -27.41 -10.26 -8.80
C PRO A 222 -28.86 -9.95 -8.38
N ARG A 223 -29.12 -8.74 -7.89
CA ARG A 223 -30.50 -8.27 -7.66
C ARG A 223 -31.31 -8.42 -8.95
N LEU A 224 -32.33 -9.29 -8.91
CA LEU A 224 -33.11 -9.67 -10.09
C LEU A 224 -34.25 -8.68 -10.38
N VAL A 225 -34.81 -8.08 -9.32
CA VAL A 225 -35.92 -7.13 -9.39
C VAL A 225 -35.35 -5.70 -9.42
N ASP A 226 -35.55 -5.00 -10.54
CA ASP A 226 -35.16 -3.60 -10.71
C ASP A 226 -36.09 -2.64 -9.93
N ARG A 227 -35.73 -1.34 -9.88
CA ARG A 227 -36.47 -0.32 -9.11
C ARG A 227 -37.89 -0.10 -9.64
N ALA A 228 -38.09 -0.12 -10.97
CA ALA A 228 -39.39 0.04 -11.59
C ALA A 228 -40.36 -1.12 -11.24
N ALA A 229 -39.88 -2.36 -11.34
CA ALA A 229 -40.64 -3.54 -10.95
C ALA A 229 -40.91 -3.55 -9.45
N MET A 230 -39.91 -3.23 -8.62
CA MET A 230 -40.05 -3.15 -7.18
C MET A 230 -41.11 -2.11 -6.77
N THR A 231 -41.13 -0.95 -7.42
CA THR A 231 -42.15 0.09 -7.24
C THR A 231 -43.55 -0.47 -7.41
N ARG A 232 -43.80 -1.19 -8.51
CA ARG A 232 -45.12 -1.81 -8.75
C ARG A 232 -45.48 -2.85 -7.70
N MET A 233 -44.53 -3.68 -7.28
CA MET A 233 -44.74 -4.72 -6.28
C MET A 233 -45.05 -4.14 -4.89
N VAL A 234 -44.33 -3.10 -4.48
CA VAL A 234 -44.60 -2.38 -3.23
C VAL A 234 -45.97 -1.71 -3.25
N LEU A 235 -46.35 -1.07 -4.37
CA LEU A 235 -47.68 -0.48 -4.51
C LEU A 235 -48.79 -1.55 -4.50
N ALA A 236 -48.53 -2.74 -5.04
CA ALA A 236 -49.48 -3.86 -4.96
C ALA A 236 -49.70 -4.32 -3.50
N LEU A 237 -48.63 -4.39 -2.69
CA LEU A 237 -48.74 -4.69 -1.26
C LEU A 237 -49.60 -3.66 -0.52
N PHE A 238 -49.35 -2.35 -0.73
CA PHE A 238 -50.17 -1.30 -0.13
C PHE A 238 -51.63 -1.38 -0.57
N LYS A 239 -51.88 -1.63 -1.88
CA LYS A 239 -53.23 -1.80 -2.42
C LYS A 239 -53.95 -3.01 -1.81
N ALA A 240 -53.22 -4.07 -1.49
CA ALA A 240 -53.74 -5.27 -0.82
C ALA A 240 -53.98 -5.06 0.69
N GLY A 241 -53.59 -3.92 1.26
CA GLY A 241 -53.81 -3.59 2.66
C GLY A 241 -52.64 -3.88 3.59
N ALA A 242 -51.40 -3.93 3.07
CA ALA A 242 -50.21 -4.02 3.92
C ALA A 242 -50.21 -2.94 5.00
N SER A 243 -49.99 -3.35 6.26
CA SER A 243 -50.02 -2.50 7.43
C SER A 243 -48.81 -1.56 7.52
N LYS A 244 -48.87 -0.60 8.48
CA LYS A 244 -47.72 0.26 8.82
C LYS A 244 -46.52 -0.63 9.18
N PRO A 245 -45.36 -0.50 8.49
CA PRO A 245 -44.19 -1.30 8.82
C PRO A 245 -43.72 -0.96 10.25
N TYR A 246 -43.24 -1.97 10.97
CA TYR A 246 -42.74 -1.84 12.34
C TYR A 246 -43.77 -1.34 13.37
N ALA A 247 -45.07 -1.57 13.13
CA ALA A 247 -46.13 -1.16 14.04
C ALA A 247 -45.94 -1.70 15.48
N ASP A 248 -45.33 -2.87 15.63
CA ASP A 248 -45.08 -3.53 16.91
C ASP A 248 -43.81 -3.04 17.64
N ALA A 249 -42.96 -2.23 16.98
CA ALA A 249 -41.63 -1.85 17.49
C ALA A 249 -41.58 -0.50 18.23
N GLY A 250 -42.68 0.25 18.27
CA GLY A 250 -42.78 1.60 18.84
C GLY A 250 -43.24 2.63 17.81
N ALA A 251 -43.77 3.77 18.26
CA ALA A 251 -44.48 4.73 17.40
C ALA A 251 -43.62 5.29 16.25
N ASP A 252 -42.32 5.48 16.50
CA ASP A 252 -41.43 6.26 15.64
C ASP A 252 -40.38 5.41 14.89
N VAL A 253 -40.26 4.11 15.18
CA VAL A 253 -39.24 3.23 14.55
C VAL A 253 -39.38 3.20 13.02
N ALA A 254 -40.61 3.23 12.53
CA ALA A 254 -40.90 3.25 11.11
C ALA A 254 -40.42 4.53 10.41
N ASP A 255 -40.39 5.66 11.11
CA ASP A 255 -39.96 6.94 10.56
C ASP A 255 -38.45 6.94 10.27
N PHE A 256 -37.68 6.19 11.07
CA PHE A 256 -36.23 6.03 10.90
C PHE A 256 -35.86 4.94 9.89
N LEU A 257 -36.49 3.77 9.97
CA LEU A 257 -36.01 2.60 9.22
C LEU A 257 -36.63 2.45 7.82
N ALA A 258 -37.76 3.08 7.53
CA ALA A 258 -38.50 2.80 6.30
C ALA A 258 -38.11 3.68 5.10
N TRP A 259 -37.75 4.94 5.33
CA TRP A 259 -37.74 5.95 4.26
C TRP A 259 -36.54 5.84 3.31
N GLU A 260 -35.31 5.76 3.81
CA GLU A 260 -34.13 5.60 2.95
C GLU A 260 -34.14 4.27 2.18
N PRO A 261 -34.45 3.09 2.78
CA PRO A 261 -34.56 1.86 2.01
C PRO A 261 -35.69 1.92 0.98
N MET A 262 -36.80 2.59 1.29
CA MET A 262 -37.88 2.78 0.31
C MET A 262 -37.38 3.61 -0.90
N VAL A 263 -36.68 4.72 -0.65
CA VAL A 263 -36.09 5.56 -1.70
C VAL A 263 -35.07 4.77 -2.54
N GLU A 264 -34.22 3.98 -1.91
CA GLU A 264 -33.22 3.19 -2.61
C GLU A 264 -33.82 2.08 -3.48
N LEU A 265 -34.83 1.39 -2.96
CA LEU A 265 -35.36 0.19 -3.58
C LEU A 265 -36.40 0.46 -4.66
N THR A 266 -37.10 1.58 -4.57
CA THR A 266 -38.20 1.98 -5.47
C THR A 266 -37.85 3.24 -6.25
N GLU A 267 -38.70 3.67 -7.18
CA GLU A 267 -38.54 4.93 -7.91
C GLU A 267 -39.83 5.74 -7.96
N GLY A 268 -39.69 7.07 -8.01
CA GLY A 268 -40.80 7.99 -8.15
C GLY A 268 -41.57 8.30 -6.85
N ALA A 269 -42.63 9.08 -6.98
CA ALA A 269 -43.37 9.64 -5.85
C ALA A 269 -44.31 8.66 -5.14
N ALA A 270 -44.89 7.70 -5.90
CA ALA A 270 -46.03 6.91 -5.43
C ALA A 270 -45.72 6.00 -4.22
N PRO A 271 -44.59 5.27 -4.15
CA PRO A 271 -44.27 4.45 -2.99
C PRO A 271 -44.11 5.28 -1.71
N LEU A 272 -43.50 6.47 -1.81
CA LEU A 272 -43.31 7.37 -0.68
C LEU A 272 -44.62 7.98 -0.19
N GLN A 273 -45.53 8.31 -1.11
CA GLN A 273 -46.89 8.75 -0.76
C GLN A 273 -47.69 7.63 -0.09
N ALA A 274 -47.58 6.40 -0.58
CA ALA A 274 -48.23 5.24 0.03
C ALA A 274 -47.68 4.94 1.43
N LEU A 275 -46.36 5.04 1.61
CA LEU A 275 -45.72 4.92 2.91
C LEU A 275 -46.20 6.02 3.87
N ALA A 276 -46.23 7.29 3.43
CA ALA A 276 -46.75 8.40 4.21
C ALA A 276 -48.22 8.20 4.64
N ALA A 277 -49.04 7.60 3.77
CA ALA A 277 -50.45 7.32 4.06
C ALA A 277 -50.66 6.33 5.22
N THR A 278 -49.62 5.55 5.59
CA THR A 278 -49.64 4.71 6.80
C THR A 278 -49.46 5.48 8.11
N GLY A 279 -49.24 6.81 8.02
CA GLY A 279 -48.96 7.69 9.17
C GLY A 279 -47.48 7.76 9.55
N THR A 280 -46.58 7.21 8.72
CA THR A 280 -45.12 7.39 8.87
C THR A 280 -44.67 8.73 8.28
N LYS A 281 -43.53 9.23 8.75
CA LYS A 281 -42.93 10.50 8.31
C LYS A 281 -41.42 10.35 8.12
N PRO A 282 -40.79 11.09 7.20
CA PRO A 282 -39.34 11.06 7.08
C PRO A 282 -38.70 11.57 8.36
N ALA A 283 -37.72 10.83 8.88
CA ALA A 283 -36.89 11.27 10.00
C ALA A 283 -35.74 12.19 9.56
N TYR A 284 -35.27 13.04 10.49
CA TYR A 284 -34.21 14.03 10.30
C TYR A 284 -33.18 13.95 11.44
N GLU A 285 -32.63 12.76 11.63
CA GLU A 285 -31.58 12.46 12.62
C GLU A 285 -30.17 12.61 12.01
N ASP A 286 -29.15 12.20 12.77
CA ASP A 286 -27.75 12.18 12.36
C ASP A 286 -27.48 11.31 11.14
N GLY A 287 -27.46 11.93 9.95
CA GLY A 287 -26.98 11.27 8.75
C GLY A 287 -27.63 11.75 7.47
N LEU A 288 -27.62 10.87 6.47
CA LEU A 288 -28.10 11.16 5.14
C LEU A 288 -29.63 11.20 5.13
N THR A 289 -30.24 12.35 4.85
CA THR A 289 -31.71 12.40 4.75
C THR A 289 -32.23 11.61 3.54
N ALA A 290 -33.44 11.07 3.64
CA ALA A 290 -34.11 10.41 2.51
C ALA A 290 -34.22 11.32 1.26
N LEU A 291 -34.38 12.64 1.46
CA LEU A 291 -34.39 13.62 0.38
C LEU A 291 -33.02 13.74 -0.30
N ALA A 292 -31.94 13.80 0.48
CA ALA A 292 -30.59 13.82 -0.05
C ALA A 292 -30.22 12.52 -0.76
N LEU A 293 -30.66 11.36 -0.25
CA LEU A 293 -30.50 10.08 -0.94
C LEU A 293 -31.25 10.05 -2.28
N ALA A 294 -32.51 10.51 -2.32
CA ALA A 294 -33.28 10.57 -3.56
C ALA A 294 -32.61 11.46 -4.62
N ALA A 295 -32.06 12.58 -4.18
CA ALA A 295 -31.33 13.52 -5.03
C ALA A 295 -30.00 12.94 -5.54
N TYR A 296 -29.25 12.24 -4.68
CA TYR A 296 -28.03 11.51 -5.05
C TYR A 296 -28.29 10.39 -6.06
N LEU A 297 -29.43 9.71 -5.96
CA LEU A 297 -29.83 8.61 -6.86
C LEU A 297 -30.47 9.09 -8.17
N GLY A 298 -30.68 10.40 -8.35
CA GLY A 298 -31.27 10.93 -9.57
C GLY A 298 -32.79 10.78 -9.66
N ASP A 299 -33.48 10.54 -8.55
CA ASP A 299 -34.92 10.28 -8.54
C ASP A 299 -35.74 11.55 -8.34
N GLY A 300 -35.97 12.29 -9.43
CA GLY A 300 -36.73 13.55 -9.40
C GLY A 300 -38.18 13.40 -8.89
N GLY A 301 -38.79 12.23 -9.06
CA GLY A 301 -40.13 11.95 -8.55
C GLY A 301 -40.15 11.79 -7.03
N ALA A 302 -39.20 11.02 -6.48
CA ALA A 302 -39.00 10.90 -5.04
C ALA A 302 -38.60 12.23 -4.41
N VAL A 303 -37.71 13.00 -5.06
CA VAL A 303 -37.33 14.36 -4.63
C VAL A 303 -38.56 15.24 -4.50
N SER A 304 -39.41 15.29 -5.52
CA SER A 304 -40.63 16.11 -5.51
C SER A 304 -41.60 15.70 -4.40
N ALA A 305 -41.74 14.39 -4.14
CA ALA A 305 -42.58 13.89 -3.05
C ALA A 305 -42.02 14.27 -1.67
N LEU A 306 -40.71 14.09 -1.45
CA LEU A 306 -40.06 14.36 -0.18
C LEU A 306 -39.99 15.86 0.13
N MET A 307 -39.87 16.72 -0.88
CA MET A 307 -40.02 18.17 -0.71
C MET A 307 -41.43 18.56 -0.23
N ALA A 308 -42.47 17.82 -0.62
CA ALA A 308 -43.84 18.08 -0.19
C ALA A 308 -44.18 17.46 1.18
N LEU A 309 -43.54 16.34 1.52
CA LEU A 309 -43.78 15.59 2.76
C LEU A 309 -42.94 16.09 3.94
N GLY A 310 -41.78 16.68 3.66
CA GLY A 310 -40.77 17.05 4.65
C GLY A 310 -40.57 18.56 4.83
N PRO A 311 -40.15 19.02 6.02
CA PRO A 311 -39.74 20.40 6.21
C PRO A 311 -38.44 20.73 5.45
N ARG A 312 -38.37 21.98 4.96
CA ARG A 312 -37.15 22.55 4.38
C ARG A 312 -36.09 22.86 5.44
N GLN A 313 -36.50 23.26 6.65
CA GLN A 313 -35.60 23.54 7.76
C GLN A 313 -35.63 22.37 8.74
N ILE A 314 -34.47 21.78 9.01
CA ILE A 314 -34.32 20.63 9.89
C ILE A 314 -33.30 20.94 11.00
N PRO A 315 -33.37 20.29 12.17
CA PRO A 315 -32.37 20.45 13.21
C PRO A 315 -30.96 20.10 12.72
N ALA A 316 -29.96 20.87 13.11
CA ALA A 316 -28.57 20.46 12.98
C ALA A 316 -28.28 19.42 14.09
N THR A 317 -27.98 18.18 13.74
CA THR A 317 -27.90 17.07 14.72
C THR A 317 -26.47 16.63 15.05
N GLY A 318 -25.44 17.10 14.33
CA GLY A 318 -24.05 16.69 14.54
C GLY A 318 -23.46 17.10 15.90
N TYR A 319 -22.45 16.35 16.39
CA TYR A 319 -21.80 16.61 17.69
C TYR A 319 -21.24 18.04 17.77
N GLY A 320 -21.87 18.89 18.60
CA GLY A 320 -21.49 20.29 18.78
C GLY A 320 -22.15 21.28 17.80
N GLU A 321 -22.96 20.81 16.85
CA GLU A 321 -23.76 21.68 16.00
C GLU A 321 -25.03 22.15 16.76
N THR A 322 -25.33 23.44 16.70
CA THR A 322 -26.58 24.01 17.21
C THR A 322 -27.18 24.89 16.12
N GLY A 323 -28.47 24.72 15.79
CA GLY A 323 -29.13 25.52 14.77
C GLY A 323 -30.09 24.75 13.85
N GLN A 324 -30.43 25.38 12.73
CA GLN A 324 -31.27 24.82 11.67
C GLN A 324 -30.44 24.68 10.39
N ARG A 325 -30.71 23.65 9.59
CA ARG A 325 -30.11 23.38 8.28
C ARG A 325 -31.18 23.40 7.20
N ASP A 326 -30.80 23.82 6.00
CA ASP A 326 -31.65 23.75 4.81
C ASP A 326 -31.51 22.36 4.16
N SER A 327 -32.53 21.50 4.33
CA SER A 327 -32.55 20.13 3.84
C SER A 327 -32.56 20.05 2.31
N TRP A 328 -33.08 21.08 1.63
CA TRP A 328 -33.10 21.14 0.17
C TRP A 328 -31.72 21.48 -0.38
N LEU A 329 -30.98 22.36 0.30
CA LEU A 329 -29.58 22.63 -0.05
C LEU A 329 -28.70 21.39 0.17
N ASP A 330 -28.90 20.68 1.28
CA ASP A 330 -28.24 19.39 1.52
C ASP A 330 -28.52 18.39 0.38
N ALA A 331 -29.77 18.30 -0.04
CA ALA A 331 -30.14 17.45 -1.17
C ALA A 331 -29.56 17.94 -2.50
N ALA A 332 -29.44 19.26 -2.72
CA ALA A 332 -28.79 19.80 -3.90
C ALA A 332 -27.29 19.45 -3.93
N GLN A 333 -26.61 19.49 -2.78
CA GLN A 333 -25.22 19.05 -2.66
C GLN A 333 -25.07 17.55 -2.93
N ALA A 334 -26.02 16.73 -2.46
CA ALA A 334 -26.07 15.31 -2.77
C ALA A 334 -26.34 15.05 -4.27
N ALA A 335 -27.22 15.82 -4.91
CA ALA A 335 -27.48 15.75 -6.35
C ALA A 335 -26.24 16.09 -7.18
N VAL A 336 -25.49 17.13 -6.81
CA VAL A 336 -24.19 17.43 -7.43
C VAL A 336 -23.29 16.20 -7.30
N GLN A 337 -23.11 15.68 -6.09
CA GLN A 337 -22.26 14.51 -5.86
C GLN A 337 -22.69 13.24 -6.63
N GLY A 338 -24.00 13.05 -6.85
CA GLY A 338 -24.57 11.99 -7.68
C GLY A 338 -24.49 12.24 -9.20
N GLY A 339 -24.13 13.45 -9.65
CA GLY A 339 -24.06 13.81 -11.06
C GLY A 339 -25.41 14.22 -11.68
N HIS A 340 -26.29 14.84 -10.89
CA HIS A 340 -27.65 15.22 -11.26
C HIS A 340 -27.87 16.75 -11.19
N PRO A 341 -27.27 17.53 -12.11
CA PRO A 341 -27.30 19.00 -12.07
C PRO A 341 -28.69 19.61 -12.29
N ASP A 342 -29.58 18.90 -12.98
CA ASP A 342 -30.98 19.25 -13.18
C ASP A 342 -31.77 19.20 -11.86
N ILE A 343 -31.56 18.15 -11.07
CA ILE A 343 -32.17 18.01 -9.74
C ILE A 343 -31.57 19.04 -8.78
N ALA A 344 -30.26 19.26 -8.80
CA ALA A 344 -29.63 20.31 -8.02
C ALA A 344 -30.26 21.68 -8.35
N ALA A 345 -30.41 22.01 -9.64
CA ALA A 345 -31.02 23.25 -10.08
C ALA A 345 -32.49 23.42 -9.64
N GLN A 346 -33.26 22.32 -9.58
CA GLN A 346 -34.64 22.32 -9.07
C GLN A 346 -34.70 22.65 -7.57
N LEU A 347 -33.78 22.09 -6.79
CA LEU A 347 -33.72 22.26 -5.34
C LEU A 347 -33.26 23.67 -4.94
N LEU A 348 -32.41 24.30 -5.75
CA LEU A 348 -31.80 25.59 -5.46
C LEU A 348 -32.77 26.77 -5.57
N GLN A 349 -32.88 27.52 -4.46
CA GLN A 349 -33.74 28.68 -4.30
C GLN A 349 -32.94 29.93 -3.88
N LYS A 350 -33.56 31.10 -4.04
CA LYS A 350 -33.00 32.35 -3.52
C LYS A 350 -32.89 32.30 -1.99
N ASP A 351 -31.94 33.06 -1.45
CA ASP A 351 -31.74 33.26 0.00
C ASP A 351 -31.39 31.96 0.77
N MET A 352 -30.83 30.97 0.07
CA MET A 352 -30.27 29.77 0.67
C MET A 352 -28.92 30.03 1.35
N PRO A 353 -28.59 29.31 2.45
CA PRO A 353 -27.31 29.45 3.13
C PRO A 353 -26.20 28.71 2.36
N PHE A 354 -25.74 29.22 1.22
CA PHE A 354 -24.78 28.53 0.33
C PHE A 354 -23.42 28.15 0.97
N ALA A 355 -23.11 28.70 2.15
CA ALA A 355 -21.97 28.31 2.98
C ALA A 355 -22.21 27.02 3.79
N GLN A 356 -23.45 26.53 3.88
CA GLN A 356 -23.79 25.27 4.56
C GLN A 356 -22.95 24.13 3.99
N ARG A 357 -22.30 23.37 4.87
CA ARG A 357 -21.49 22.21 4.50
C ARG A 357 -22.36 20.97 4.51
N GLY A 358 -22.51 20.37 3.35
CA GLY A 358 -23.38 19.21 3.20
C GLY A 358 -23.08 18.43 1.93
N PRO A 359 -23.85 17.37 1.67
CA PRO A 359 -24.92 16.86 2.53
C PRO A 359 -24.41 16.34 3.89
N GLN A 360 -25.30 16.22 4.87
CA GLN A 360 -24.99 15.52 6.13
C GLN A 360 -24.42 14.13 5.86
N THR A 361 -23.28 13.84 6.47
CA THR A 361 -22.58 12.55 6.41
C THR A 361 -22.70 11.89 7.78
N GLY A 362 -23.21 10.66 7.85
CA GLY A 362 -23.44 9.98 9.13
C GLY A 362 -24.02 8.58 8.98
N SER A 363 -24.87 8.18 9.94
CA SER A 363 -25.57 6.89 9.87
C SER A 363 -26.42 6.83 8.60
N SER A 364 -26.37 5.70 7.89
CA SER A 364 -27.17 5.45 6.69
C SER A 364 -27.80 4.08 6.78
N THR A 365 -29.10 4.01 6.55
CA THR A 365 -29.88 2.77 6.51
C THR A 365 -29.94 2.16 5.11
N THR A 366 -29.30 2.78 4.11
CA THR A 366 -29.19 2.25 2.73
C THR A 366 -28.67 0.80 2.67
N LEU A 367 -29.45 -0.09 2.09
CA LEU A 367 -29.19 -1.52 2.03
C LEU A 367 -28.02 -1.87 1.09
N PHE A 368 -28.05 -1.41 -0.16
CA PHE A 368 -27.05 -1.78 -1.19
C PHE A 368 -26.10 -0.63 -1.54
N THR A 369 -26.58 0.61 -1.42
CA THR A 369 -25.91 1.81 -1.91
C THR A 369 -24.89 2.27 -0.89
N LYS A 370 -23.62 2.22 -1.29
CA LYS A 370 -22.53 2.85 -0.55
C LYS A 370 -22.40 4.29 -1.02
N VAL A 371 -22.98 5.19 -0.25
CA VAL A 371 -22.94 6.63 -0.54
C VAL A 371 -21.63 7.20 0.01
N GLN A 372 -20.82 7.79 -0.87
CA GLN A 372 -19.59 8.50 -0.50
C GLN A 372 -19.83 9.99 -0.72
N LEU A 373 -19.88 10.74 0.37
CA LEU A 373 -20.22 12.15 0.35
C LEU A 373 -19.13 12.96 1.05
N ASP A 374 -18.76 14.06 0.44
CA ASP A 374 -17.90 15.09 0.99
C ASP A 374 -18.77 16.22 1.54
N ALA A 375 -18.60 16.56 2.82
CA ALA A 375 -19.29 17.69 3.45
C ALA A 375 -18.60 19.02 3.10
N GLN A 376 -19.03 19.65 1.99
CA GLN A 376 -18.47 20.92 1.51
C GLN A 376 -19.57 21.87 1.02
N PRO A 377 -19.31 23.19 0.95
CA PRO A 377 -20.23 24.13 0.32
C PRO A 377 -20.55 23.73 -1.13
N ILE A 378 -21.79 23.94 -1.58
CA ILE A 378 -22.23 23.50 -2.92
C ILE A 378 -21.37 24.09 -4.05
N MET A 379 -20.87 25.32 -3.86
CA MET A 379 -20.02 26.01 -4.82
C MET A 379 -18.70 25.26 -5.05
N ASN A 380 -18.08 24.75 -3.98
CA ASN A 380 -16.85 23.96 -4.04
C ASN A 380 -17.08 22.58 -4.68
N LEU A 381 -18.18 21.90 -4.31
CA LEU A 381 -18.57 20.62 -4.88
C LEU A 381 -18.77 20.71 -6.40
N ALA A 382 -19.58 21.69 -6.84
CA ALA A 382 -19.86 21.89 -8.25
C ALA A 382 -18.60 22.29 -9.04
N ALA A 383 -17.72 23.10 -8.44
CA ALA A 383 -16.45 23.48 -9.05
C ALA A 383 -15.49 22.29 -9.23
N ARG A 384 -15.35 21.44 -8.21
CA ARG A 384 -14.53 20.23 -8.23
C ARG A 384 -15.01 19.22 -9.27
N GLN A 385 -16.32 19.08 -9.44
CA GLN A 385 -16.91 18.15 -10.41
C GLN A 385 -17.00 18.69 -11.83
N GLY A 386 -16.85 20.01 -12.02
CA GLY A 386 -17.04 20.63 -13.32
C GLY A 386 -18.52 20.84 -13.68
N ASP A 387 -19.43 20.88 -12.70
CA ASP A 387 -20.85 21.10 -12.90
C ASP A 387 -21.16 22.58 -13.17
N VAL A 388 -21.01 22.97 -14.45
CA VAL A 388 -21.24 24.33 -14.93
C VAL A 388 -22.69 24.78 -14.72
N GLN A 389 -23.66 23.88 -14.84
CA GLN A 389 -25.09 24.23 -14.72
C GLN A 389 -25.42 24.64 -13.28
N THR A 390 -24.96 23.84 -12.30
CA THR A 390 -25.16 24.19 -10.88
C THR A 390 -24.38 25.43 -10.51
N LEU A 391 -23.12 25.58 -10.96
CA LEU A 391 -22.34 26.80 -10.71
C LEU A 391 -23.05 28.06 -11.23
N GLN A 392 -23.53 28.04 -12.48
CA GLN A 392 -24.29 29.15 -13.07
C GLN A 392 -25.52 29.48 -12.24
N ARG A 393 -26.26 28.45 -11.80
CA ARG A 393 -27.48 28.62 -11.01
C ARG A 393 -27.17 29.22 -9.64
N VAL A 394 -26.19 28.69 -8.92
CA VAL A 394 -25.78 29.14 -7.58
C VAL A 394 -25.27 30.58 -7.62
N LEU A 395 -24.46 30.94 -8.62
CA LEU A 395 -24.02 32.32 -8.87
C LEU A 395 -25.19 33.26 -9.17
N ALA A 396 -26.13 32.85 -10.03
CA ALA A 396 -27.31 33.65 -10.36
C ALA A 396 -28.24 33.87 -9.14
N LEU A 397 -28.18 32.98 -8.15
CA LEU A 397 -28.91 33.11 -6.89
C LEU A 397 -28.16 33.95 -5.83
N GLY A 398 -26.98 34.48 -6.16
CA GLY A 398 -26.23 35.42 -5.32
C GLY A 398 -25.19 34.77 -4.41
N ALA A 399 -24.77 33.53 -4.66
CA ALA A 399 -23.68 32.93 -3.90
C ALA A 399 -22.34 33.66 -4.16
N PRO A 400 -21.49 33.81 -3.13
CA PRO A 400 -20.16 34.40 -3.30
C PRO A 400 -19.29 33.55 -4.22
N VAL A 401 -18.67 34.18 -5.22
CA VAL A 401 -17.86 33.49 -6.24
C VAL A 401 -16.64 32.76 -5.65
N ASP A 402 -16.02 33.33 -4.61
CA ASP A 402 -14.89 32.73 -3.90
C ASP A 402 -15.31 31.76 -2.78
N GLY A 403 -16.59 31.38 -2.74
CA GLY A 403 -17.15 30.45 -1.76
C GLY A 403 -17.37 31.08 -0.38
N ASP A 404 -17.45 30.24 0.65
CA ASP A 404 -17.64 30.69 2.03
C ASP A 404 -16.42 31.50 2.53
N PRO A 405 -16.58 32.80 2.87
CA PRO A 405 -15.48 33.61 3.38
C PRO A 405 -15.07 33.24 4.83
N LEU A 406 -15.92 32.51 5.57
CA LEU A 406 -15.62 32.06 6.94
C LEU A 406 -14.89 30.72 6.96
N ASP A 407 -14.78 30.04 5.82
CA ASP A 407 -14.01 28.81 5.69
C ASP A 407 -12.51 29.12 5.67
N ALA A 408 -11.94 29.41 6.83
CA ALA A 408 -10.54 29.78 6.96
C ALA A 408 -9.60 28.68 6.45
N TYR A 409 -10.01 27.41 6.40
CA TYR A 409 -9.12 26.26 6.16
C TYR A 409 -9.33 25.52 4.82
N GLY A 410 -10.43 25.77 4.11
CA GLY A 410 -10.74 25.12 2.83
C GLY A 410 -10.24 25.85 1.58
N ASN A 411 -10.24 25.18 0.44
CA ASN A 411 -9.95 25.80 -0.86
C ASN A 411 -11.06 26.76 -1.31
N THR A 412 -10.72 27.76 -2.14
CA THR A 412 -11.75 28.48 -2.92
C THR A 412 -12.35 27.55 -3.99
N PRO A 413 -13.57 27.82 -4.49
CA PRO A 413 -14.14 27.06 -5.60
C PRO A 413 -13.23 27.01 -6.82
N LEU A 414 -12.55 28.13 -7.14
CA LEU A 414 -11.59 28.16 -8.24
C LEU A 414 -10.38 27.26 -7.98
N ALA A 415 -9.85 27.24 -6.75
CA ALA A 415 -8.75 26.35 -6.38
C ALA A 415 -9.16 24.87 -6.48
N ASP A 416 -10.36 24.49 -6.05
CA ASP A 416 -10.89 23.13 -6.22
C ASP A 416 -11.06 22.77 -7.70
N ALA A 417 -11.55 23.67 -8.54
CA ALA A 417 -11.67 23.45 -9.98
C ALA A 417 -10.31 23.22 -10.67
N VAL A 418 -9.28 23.97 -10.26
CA VAL A 418 -7.91 23.81 -10.76
C VAL A 418 -7.31 22.49 -10.30
N GLN A 419 -7.44 22.17 -9.01
CA GLN A 419 -6.93 20.92 -8.45
C GLN A 419 -7.58 19.69 -9.13
N ALA A 420 -8.88 19.78 -9.44
CA ALA A 420 -9.62 18.74 -10.15
C ALA A 420 -9.51 18.82 -11.68
N ARG A 421 -8.75 19.79 -12.23
CA ARG A 421 -8.54 20.01 -13.68
C ARG A 421 -9.83 20.17 -14.48
N GLN A 422 -10.72 21.04 -14.01
CA GLN A 422 -12.04 21.31 -14.61
C GLN A 422 -12.05 22.61 -15.42
N PRO A 423 -11.64 22.62 -16.71
CA PRO A 423 -11.46 23.85 -17.49
C PRO A 423 -12.76 24.64 -17.70
N ALA A 424 -13.91 23.96 -17.78
CA ALA A 424 -15.20 24.62 -17.95
C ALA A 424 -15.64 25.39 -16.69
N ALA A 425 -15.43 24.80 -15.51
CA ALA A 425 -15.68 25.46 -14.23
C ALA A 425 -14.69 26.63 -14.01
N ILE A 426 -13.41 26.44 -14.33
CA ILE A 426 -12.39 27.51 -14.25
C ILE A 426 -12.82 28.72 -15.08
N LYS A 427 -13.18 28.51 -16.36
CA LYS A 427 -13.64 29.60 -17.25
C LYS A 427 -14.85 30.34 -16.68
N LEU A 428 -15.84 29.60 -16.18
CA LEU A 428 -17.05 30.19 -15.62
C LEU A 428 -16.76 31.03 -14.37
N LEU A 429 -15.98 30.49 -13.43
CA LEU A 429 -15.64 31.15 -12.17
C LEU A 429 -14.82 32.43 -12.41
N LEU A 430 -13.85 32.40 -13.32
CA LEU A 430 -13.10 33.57 -13.72
C LEU A 430 -13.99 34.63 -14.39
N ALA A 431 -14.90 34.22 -15.28
CA ALA A 431 -15.87 35.13 -15.89
C ALA A 431 -16.84 35.74 -14.86
N ALA A 432 -17.08 35.05 -13.75
CA ALA A 432 -17.85 35.53 -12.60
C ALA A 432 -17.04 36.39 -11.62
N GLY A 433 -15.74 36.61 -11.87
CA GLY A 433 -14.88 37.49 -11.09
C GLY A 433 -14.11 36.81 -9.95
N ALA A 434 -13.94 35.48 -9.96
CA ALA A 434 -13.11 34.78 -8.98
C ALA A 434 -11.64 35.26 -9.04
N ASP A 435 -11.05 35.58 -7.90
CA ASP A 435 -9.63 35.97 -7.83
C ASP A 435 -8.73 34.74 -7.63
N PRO A 436 -7.86 34.41 -8.60
CA PRO A 436 -7.03 33.22 -8.53
C PRO A 436 -5.89 33.32 -7.50
N ARG A 437 -5.69 34.49 -6.86
CA ARG A 437 -4.70 34.71 -5.78
C ARG A 437 -5.24 34.52 -4.38
N VAL A 438 -6.54 34.31 -4.20
CA VAL A 438 -7.11 34.14 -2.86
C VAL A 438 -6.46 32.93 -2.20
N LYS A 439 -5.84 33.17 -1.04
CA LYS A 439 -5.25 32.15 -0.16
C LYS A 439 -6.11 32.05 1.08
N ARG A 440 -6.48 30.83 1.45
CA ARG A 440 -7.12 30.55 2.75
C ARG A 440 -6.05 30.07 3.73
N GLU A 441 -6.28 30.28 5.03
CA GLU A 441 -5.38 29.84 6.10
C GLU A 441 -5.30 28.31 6.18
N GLY A 442 -4.25 27.74 6.80
CA GLY A 442 -4.07 26.28 6.90
C GLY A 442 -2.65 25.79 6.64
N TYR A 443 -2.46 24.46 6.70
CA TYR A 443 -1.13 23.83 6.56
C TYR A 443 -0.56 23.89 5.14
N ASP A 444 -1.41 24.09 4.13
CA ASP A 444 -1.00 24.17 2.71
C ASP A 444 -1.60 25.41 2.05
N LEU A 445 -1.08 26.60 2.40
CA LEU A 445 -1.53 27.93 1.99
C LEU A 445 -1.40 28.17 0.47
N LYS A 446 -2.23 27.51 -0.34
CA LYS A 446 -2.17 27.57 -1.80
C LYS A 446 -3.43 28.19 -2.39
N SER A 447 -3.21 29.24 -3.18
CA SER A 447 -4.22 29.79 -4.08
C SER A 447 -4.38 28.92 -5.34
N ALA A 448 -5.42 29.19 -6.14
CA ALA A 448 -5.62 28.54 -7.43
C ALA A 448 -4.38 28.66 -8.34
N VAL A 449 -3.70 29.81 -8.31
CA VAL A 449 -2.42 30.04 -9.01
C VAL A 449 -1.31 29.16 -8.46
N ASP A 450 -1.15 29.08 -7.14
CA ASP A 450 -0.07 28.29 -6.52
C ASP A 450 -0.23 26.80 -6.87
N ILE A 451 -1.47 26.28 -6.86
CA ILE A 451 -1.79 24.91 -7.26
C ILE A 451 -1.41 24.68 -8.73
N ALA A 452 -1.78 25.60 -9.63
CA ALA A 452 -1.47 25.48 -11.05
C ALA A 452 0.05 25.48 -11.30
N VAL A 453 0.80 26.39 -10.65
CA VAL A 453 2.27 26.44 -10.78
C VAL A 453 2.92 25.18 -10.22
N GLN A 454 2.52 24.73 -9.03
CA GLN A 454 3.11 23.55 -8.40
C GLN A 454 2.87 22.27 -9.22
N SER A 455 1.68 22.12 -9.79
CA SER A 455 1.27 20.95 -10.55
C SER A 455 1.70 20.96 -12.02
N GLY A 456 2.30 22.05 -12.51
CA GLY A 456 2.65 22.20 -13.93
C GLY A 456 1.44 22.43 -14.84
N ASP A 457 0.34 22.99 -14.32
CA ASP A 457 -0.89 23.18 -15.09
C ASP A 457 -0.85 24.46 -15.94
N ALA A 458 -0.09 24.38 -17.03
CA ALA A 458 -0.02 25.40 -18.06
C ALA A 458 -1.39 25.74 -18.69
N ALA A 459 -2.34 24.81 -18.71
CA ALA A 459 -3.66 25.05 -19.27
C ALA A 459 -4.48 25.99 -18.38
N SER A 460 -4.50 25.75 -17.07
CA SER A 460 -5.17 26.63 -16.11
C SER A 460 -4.54 28.04 -16.09
N LEU A 461 -3.22 28.14 -16.15
CA LEU A 461 -2.54 29.44 -16.20
C LEU A 461 -2.87 30.24 -17.48
N ARG A 462 -3.06 29.58 -18.63
CA ARG A 462 -3.58 30.23 -19.85
C ARG A 462 -4.99 30.75 -19.64
N LEU A 463 -5.87 29.97 -19.00
CA LEU A 463 -7.22 30.42 -18.70
C LEU A 463 -7.24 31.64 -17.77
N PHE A 464 -6.33 31.69 -16.79
CA PHE A 464 -6.17 32.88 -15.95
C PHE A 464 -5.73 34.08 -16.80
N ALA A 465 -4.74 33.91 -17.68
CA ALA A 465 -4.24 34.97 -18.54
C ALA A 465 -5.33 35.49 -19.51
N ASP A 466 -6.11 34.60 -20.11
CA ASP A 466 -7.26 34.94 -20.96
C ASP A 466 -8.33 35.72 -20.20
N ALA A 467 -8.48 35.47 -18.89
CA ALA A 467 -9.33 36.22 -17.98
C ALA A 467 -8.70 37.52 -17.44
N GLY A 468 -7.50 37.89 -17.89
CA GLY A 468 -6.82 39.14 -17.53
C GLY A 468 -5.84 39.03 -16.36
N PHE A 469 -5.53 37.83 -15.86
CA PHE A 469 -4.50 37.64 -14.84
C PHE A 469 -3.09 37.87 -15.41
N ASP A 470 -2.34 38.78 -14.80
CA ASP A 470 -0.96 39.07 -15.22
C ASP A 470 0.03 38.01 -14.73
N LEU A 471 0.41 37.08 -15.61
CA LEU A 471 1.39 36.02 -15.34
C LEU A 471 2.77 36.55 -14.92
N LYS A 472 3.11 37.82 -15.22
CA LYS A 472 4.38 38.43 -14.81
C LYS A 472 4.56 38.46 -13.30
N THR A 473 3.44 38.55 -12.58
CA THR A 473 3.43 38.64 -11.12
C THR A 473 3.85 37.35 -10.41
N LEU A 474 3.96 36.24 -11.14
CA LEU A 474 4.39 34.94 -10.58
C LEU A 474 5.89 34.89 -10.28
N GLY A 475 6.69 35.69 -11.00
CA GLY A 475 8.13 35.78 -10.81
C GLY A 475 8.89 34.49 -11.13
N ASP A 476 10.18 34.52 -10.80
CA ASP A 476 11.13 33.47 -11.16
C ASP A 476 10.93 32.15 -10.40
N ASP A 477 10.28 32.17 -9.23
CA ASP A 477 10.01 30.96 -8.46
C ASP A 477 9.04 30.02 -9.19
N ALA A 478 8.10 30.58 -9.97
CA ALA A 478 7.24 29.80 -10.85
C ALA A 478 8.02 29.18 -12.02
N ILE A 479 8.95 29.92 -12.63
CA ILE A 479 9.83 29.41 -13.69
C ILE A 479 10.74 28.30 -13.13
N ARG A 480 11.28 28.49 -11.93
CA ARG A 480 12.10 27.48 -11.22
C ARG A 480 11.32 26.20 -11.00
N ARG A 481 10.09 26.28 -10.47
CA ARG A 481 9.23 25.11 -10.27
C ARG A 481 8.99 24.37 -11.58
N ALA A 482 8.71 25.09 -12.66
CA ALA A 482 8.56 24.50 -13.99
C ALA A 482 9.83 23.75 -14.43
N LEU A 483 11.02 24.34 -14.20
CA LEU A 483 12.29 23.70 -14.51
C LEU A 483 12.54 22.43 -13.68
N GLU A 484 12.28 22.47 -12.36
CA GLU A 484 12.40 21.34 -11.43
C GLU A 484 11.48 20.18 -11.84
N ASN A 485 10.25 20.50 -12.26
CA ASN A 485 9.27 19.55 -12.77
C ASN A 485 9.55 19.09 -14.23
N ARG A 486 10.58 19.66 -14.88
CA ARG A 486 10.91 19.47 -16.30
C ARG A 486 9.78 19.84 -17.27
N ASP A 487 8.95 20.79 -16.89
CA ASP A 487 7.87 21.32 -17.73
C ASP A 487 8.38 22.49 -18.59
N THR A 488 8.94 22.14 -19.75
CA THR A 488 9.43 23.10 -20.74
C THR A 488 8.33 24.02 -21.26
N SER A 489 7.09 23.54 -21.39
CA SER A 489 6.00 24.35 -21.95
C SER A 489 5.58 25.46 -20.99
N LEU A 490 5.45 25.12 -19.71
CA LEU A 490 5.16 26.10 -18.67
C LEU A 490 6.31 27.10 -18.50
N ALA A 491 7.56 26.63 -18.47
CA ALA A 491 8.72 27.50 -18.33
C ALA A 491 8.78 28.54 -19.48
N LEU A 492 8.59 28.11 -20.73
CA LEU A 492 8.55 29.01 -21.89
C LEU A 492 7.40 30.02 -21.79
N MET A 493 6.20 29.56 -21.45
CA MET A 493 5.03 30.44 -21.29
C MET A 493 5.29 31.56 -20.28
N LEU A 494 5.88 31.24 -19.13
CA LEU A 494 6.20 32.22 -18.08
C LEU A 494 7.29 33.21 -18.52
N ILE A 495 8.33 32.73 -19.21
CA ILE A 495 9.40 33.58 -19.76
C ILE A 495 8.86 34.52 -20.84
N GLU A 496 8.03 34.01 -21.75
CA GLU A 496 7.38 34.79 -22.81
C GLU A 496 6.41 35.82 -22.23
N ALA A 497 5.66 35.46 -21.18
CA ALA A 497 4.78 36.37 -20.46
C ALA A 497 5.56 37.48 -19.73
N GLY A 498 6.86 37.31 -19.50
CA GLY A 498 7.72 38.28 -18.83
C GLY A 498 7.77 38.12 -17.30
N ALA A 499 7.48 36.93 -16.78
CA ALA A 499 7.63 36.62 -15.35
C ALA A 499 9.10 36.59 -14.90
N LEU A 500 10.03 36.46 -15.85
CA LEU A 500 11.46 36.50 -15.59
C LEU A 500 11.90 37.92 -15.18
N ALA A 501 12.31 38.08 -13.93
CA ALA A 501 13.03 39.27 -13.46
C ALA A 501 14.34 39.47 -14.23
N ASP A 502 14.92 40.68 -14.24
CA ASP A 502 16.13 40.96 -15.00
C ASP A 502 17.20 39.87 -14.75
N PRO A 503 17.48 39.01 -15.75
CA PRO A 503 18.34 37.86 -15.56
C PRO A 503 19.80 38.25 -15.27
N ARG A 504 20.14 39.54 -15.42
CA ARG A 504 21.45 40.13 -15.05
C ARG A 504 21.51 40.58 -13.59
N GLN A 505 20.38 40.95 -12.98
CA GLN A 505 20.29 41.37 -11.58
C GLN A 505 19.86 40.22 -10.65
N ALA A 506 19.12 39.24 -11.16
CA ALA A 506 18.55 38.13 -10.41
C ALA A 506 19.58 37.22 -9.69
N ALA A 507 20.86 37.28 -10.09
CA ALA A 507 21.95 36.57 -9.42
C ALA A 507 22.44 37.26 -8.14
N ALA A 508 22.25 38.57 -7.98
CA ALA A 508 22.80 39.34 -6.86
C ALA A 508 21.93 39.25 -5.57
N ASP A 509 20.62 39.04 -5.70
CA ASP A 509 19.68 39.23 -4.58
C ASP A 509 19.18 37.93 -3.91
N ARG A 510 19.56 36.71 -4.38
CA ARG A 510 18.83 35.47 -4.06
C ARG A 510 19.51 34.40 -3.19
N GLY A 511 20.62 34.71 -2.53
CA GLY A 511 21.32 33.74 -1.65
C GLY A 511 21.78 32.47 -2.39
N ASP A 512 21.80 31.32 -1.70
CA ASP A 512 22.34 30.02 -2.18
C ASP A 512 21.54 29.33 -3.32
N ARG A 513 20.60 30.01 -4.00
CA ARG A 513 19.75 29.38 -5.02
C ARG A 513 20.45 29.31 -6.39
N ALA A 514 20.50 28.11 -6.99
CA ALA A 514 21.03 27.89 -8.34
C ALA A 514 20.37 28.78 -9.42
N PRO A 515 21.11 29.38 -10.37
CA PRO A 515 20.55 30.15 -11.49
C PRO A 515 19.58 29.33 -12.36
N LEU A 516 18.56 29.97 -12.93
CA LEU A 516 17.59 29.30 -13.82
C LEU A 516 18.28 28.67 -15.04
N LEU A 517 19.32 29.32 -15.59
CA LEU A 517 20.09 28.77 -16.71
C LEU A 517 20.81 27.47 -16.32
N LEU A 518 21.41 27.42 -15.11
CA LEU A 518 22.06 26.23 -14.58
C LEU A 518 21.07 25.07 -14.48
N LEU A 519 19.89 25.30 -13.90
CA LEU A 519 18.83 24.29 -13.79
C LEU A 519 18.33 23.82 -15.16
N ALA A 520 18.10 24.74 -16.10
CA ALA A 520 17.63 24.42 -17.44
C ALA A 520 18.66 23.59 -18.23
N ALA A 521 19.93 23.99 -18.18
CA ALA A 521 21.03 23.30 -18.85
C ALA A 521 21.28 21.90 -18.26
N THR A 522 21.35 21.78 -16.94
CA THR A 522 21.56 20.48 -16.26
C THR A 522 20.35 19.54 -16.37
N SER A 523 19.17 20.07 -16.68
CA SER A 523 17.97 19.28 -16.96
C SER A 523 17.79 18.95 -18.46
N GLY A 524 18.69 19.43 -19.34
CA GLY A 524 18.62 19.21 -20.78
C GLY A 524 17.51 19.97 -21.51
N GLN A 525 16.90 20.98 -20.87
CA GLN A 525 15.75 21.72 -21.40
C GLN A 525 16.17 22.80 -22.40
N THR A 526 16.66 22.34 -23.56
CA THR A 526 17.24 23.16 -24.62
C THR A 526 16.40 24.39 -25.02
N PRO A 527 15.08 24.28 -25.27
CA PRO A 527 14.29 25.46 -25.64
C PRO A 527 14.28 26.54 -24.56
N VAL A 528 14.26 26.13 -23.28
CA VAL A 528 14.29 27.07 -22.16
C VAL A 528 15.66 27.72 -22.02
N VAL A 529 16.74 26.98 -22.25
CA VAL A 529 18.10 27.54 -22.30
C VAL A 529 18.20 28.61 -23.38
N ASP A 530 17.74 28.32 -24.60
CA ASP A 530 17.76 29.29 -25.70
C ASP A 530 16.94 30.55 -25.36
N ALA A 531 15.76 30.38 -24.74
CA ALA A 531 14.93 31.50 -24.29
C ALA A 531 15.59 32.36 -23.19
N LEU A 532 16.21 31.73 -22.19
CA LEU A 532 16.92 32.43 -21.12
C LEU A 532 18.12 33.22 -21.65
N LEU A 533 18.90 32.62 -22.56
CA LEU A 533 20.03 33.28 -23.21
C LEU A 533 19.57 34.47 -24.06
N ALA A 534 18.47 34.32 -24.81
CA ALA A 534 17.88 35.42 -25.58
C ALA A 534 17.41 36.59 -24.69
N LYS A 535 17.03 36.31 -23.43
CA LYS A 535 16.71 37.34 -22.42
C LYS A 535 17.96 37.90 -21.72
N GLY A 536 19.15 37.44 -22.06
CA GLY A 536 20.41 37.95 -21.53
C GLY A 536 20.90 37.27 -20.25
N ALA A 537 20.45 36.04 -19.96
CA ALA A 537 21.02 35.23 -18.89
C ALA A 537 22.52 34.98 -19.12
N ASP A 538 23.31 35.05 -18.04
CA ASP A 538 24.75 34.81 -18.10
C ASP A 538 25.04 33.36 -18.54
N PRO A 539 25.68 33.15 -19.71
CA PRO A 539 25.87 31.83 -20.30
C PRO A 539 26.78 30.91 -19.47
N VAL A 540 27.50 31.43 -18.46
CA VAL A 540 28.28 30.63 -17.52
C VAL A 540 27.39 29.93 -16.47
N GLY A 541 26.23 30.52 -16.15
CA GLY A 541 25.25 29.96 -15.22
C GLY A 541 25.86 29.63 -13.86
N LEU A 542 26.57 30.59 -13.26
CA LEU A 542 27.32 30.40 -12.01
C LEU A 542 26.43 30.61 -10.77
N ALA A 543 26.37 29.61 -9.90
CA ALA A 543 25.72 29.67 -8.59
C ALA A 543 26.63 30.31 -7.53
N ALA A 544 26.04 30.68 -6.39
CA ALA A 544 26.76 31.38 -5.31
C ALA A 544 27.87 30.54 -4.66
N ASP A 545 27.73 29.22 -4.67
CA ASP A 545 28.73 28.23 -4.24
C ASP A 545 29.83 27.97 -5.29
N GLY A 546 29.74 28.62 -6.46
CA GLY A 546 30.66 28.46 -7.58
C GLY A 546 30.26 27.36 -8.56
N GLU A 547 29.15 26.65 -8.38
CA GLU A 547 28.73 25.65 -9.38
C GLU A 547 28.37 26.31 -10.72
N SER A 548 28.88 25.77 -11.82
CA SER A 548 28.63 26.30 -13.17
C SER A 548 27.94 25.26 -14.04
N ALA A 549 27.09 25.72 -14.96
CA ALA A 549 26.49 24.86 -15.99
C ALA A 549 27.57 24.15 -16.81
N LEU A 550 28.68 24.84 -17.11
CA LEU A 550 29.80 24.26 -17.86
C LEU A 550 30.40 23.04 -17.15
N TYR A 551 30.58 23.13 -15.82
CA TYR A 551 31.14 22.04 -15.00
C TYR A 551 30.30 20.76 -15.10
N TRP A 552 28.99 20.88 -14.89
CA TRP A 552 28.06 19.75 -14.94
C TRP A 552 27.93 19.14 -16.33
N LEU A 553 27.90 19.98 -17.39
CA LEU A 553 27.81 19.52 -18.77
C LEU A 553 29.07 18.74 -19.19
N ILE A 554 30.25 19.19 -18.77
CA ILE A 554 31.52 18.50 -19.03
C ILE A 554 31.55 17.14 -18.33
N GLY A 555 31.18 17.07 -17.04
CA GLY A 555 31.14 15.81 -16.29
C GLY A 555 30.17 14.79 -16.89
N ARG A 556 29.05 15.24 -17.47
CA ARG A 556 28.05 14.39 -18.13
C ARG A 556 28.29 14.17 -19.63
N GLN A 557 29.37 14.73 -20.19
CA GLN A 557 29.69 14.68 -21.62
C GLN A 557 28.60 15.28 -22.54
N ASP A 558 27.81 16.23 -22.07
CA ASP A 558 26.81 16.93 -22.89
C ASP A 558 27.47 18.04 -23.73
N THR A 559 28.19 17.58 -24.76
CA THR A 559 28.94 18.44 -25.69
C THR A 559 28.03 19.37 -26.49
N ALA A 560 26.81 18.93 -26.82
CA ALA A 560 25.86 19.72 -27.59
C ALA A 560 25.36 20.94 -26.82
N MET A 561 24.99 20.78 -25.56
CA MET A 561 24.61 21.90 -24.70
C MET A 561 25.82 22.76 -24.33
N LEU A 562 26.99 22.15 -24.11
CA LEU A 562 28.24 22.89 -23.89
C LEU A 562 28.53 23.83 -25.07
N ASP A 563 28.51 23.32 -26.31
CA ASP A 563 28.75 24.11 -27.52
C ASP A 563 27.68 25.20 -27.74
N ARG A 564 26.46 24.98 -27.25
CA ARG A 564 25.41 26.01 -27.25
C ARG A 564 25.78 27.15 -26.29
N LEU A 565 26.17 26.86 -25.04
CA LEU A 565 26.57 27.90 -24.08
C LEU A 565 27.83 28.65 -24.55
N LEU A 566 28.81 27.95 -25.14
CA LEU A 566 30.01 28.57 -25.69
C LEU A 566 29.68 29.53 -26.86
N ARG A 567 28.78 29.13 -27.77
CA ARG A 567 28.28 30.03 -28.83
C ARG A 567 27.53 31.24 -28.28
N ALA A 568 26.91 31.11 -27.12
CA ALA A 568 26.24 32.20 -26.41
C ALA A 568 27.22 33.10 -25.62
N GLY A 569 28.53 32.85 -25.69
CA GLY A 569 29.57 33.67 -25.08
C GLY A 569 30.14 33.13 -23.76
N ALA A 570 29.75 31.93 -23.33
CA ALA A 570 30.43 31.27 -22.21
C ALA A 570 31.89 31.00 -22.56
N ARG A 571 32.78 31.17 -21.58
CA ARG A 571 34.21 30.94 -21.72
C ARG A 571 34.66 29.83 -20.78
N LEU A 572 35.48 28.91 -21.28
CA LEU A 572 36.07 27.85 -20.47
C LEU A 572 37.13 28.38 -19.50
N ASP A 573 37.69 29.56 -19.76
CA ASP A 573 38.67 30.28 -18.94
C ASP A 573 38.04 31.47 -18.19
N ASP A 574 36.72 31.46 -17.96
CA ASP A 574 36.05 32.55 -17.24
C ASP A 574 36.60 32.66 -15.80
N PRO A 575 37.10 33.83 -15.38
CA PRO A 575 37.75 34.01 -14.07
C PRO A 575 36.79 33.85 -12.88
N ARG A 576 35.48 33.83 -13.12
CA ARG A 576 34.45 33.63 -12.09
C ARG A 576 34.22 32.16 -11.76
N LEU A 577 34.69 31.23 -12.61
CA LEU A 577 34.64 29.80 -12.33
C LEU A 577 35.44 29.50 -11.06
N PRO A 578 34.95 28.60 -10.18
CA PRO A 578 35.53 28.40 -8.86
C PRO A 578 36.98 27.94 -8.97
N GLY A 579 37.88 28.70 -8.35
CA GLY A 579 39.28 28.36 -8.19
C GLY A 579 39.60 27.52 -6.93
N ALA A 580 38.62 27.28 -6.06
CA ALA A 580 38.77 26.46 -4.85
C ALA A 580 37.47 25.67 -4.55
N PRO A 581 37.56 24.43 -4.02
CA PRO A 581 38.78 23.77 -3.53
C PRO A 581 39.73 23.31 -4.64
N ALA A 582 39.37 23.45 -5.91
CA ALA A 582 40.25 23.07 -7.01
C ALA A 582 40.43 24.20 -8.02
N ALA A 583 41.63 24.76 -8.08
CA ALA A 583 42.14 25.22 -9.36
C ALA A 583 41.92 24.07 -10.37
N TYR A 584 41.65 24.38 -11.63
CA TYR A 584 41.43 23.36 -12.67
C TYR A 584 40.05 22.66 -12.63
N ALA A 585 39.01 23.22 -12.01
CA ALA A 585 37.68 22.58 -11.86
C ALA A 585 37.08 21.98 -13.16
N LEU A 586 37.08 22.72 -14.28
CA LEU A 586 36.60 22.21 -15.56
C LEU A 586 37.51 21.11 -16.13
N LEU A 587 38.83 21.24 -15.95
CA LEU A 587 39.80 20.23 -16.38
C LEU A 587 39.66 18.95 -15.54
N ASN A 588 39.39 19.06 -14.24
CA ASN A 588 39.13 17.94 -13.35
C ASN A 588 37.84 17.21 -13.73
N ALA A 589 36.76 17.96 -14.04
CA ALA A 589 35.52 17.39 -14.56
C ALA A 589 35.75 16.66 -15.89
N ALA A 590 36.60 17.21 -16.77
CA ALA A 590 36.97 16.57 -18.03
C ALA A 590 37.78 15.29 -17.82
N VAL A 591 38.72 15.29 -16.89
CA VAL A 591 39.51 14.11 -16.56
C VAL A 591 38.61 13.03 -15.95
N ALA A 592 37.66 13.41 -15.09
CA ALA A 592 36.68 12.50 -14.50
C ALA A 592 35.67 11.95 -15.52
N SER A 593 35.37 12.69 -16.60
CA SER A 593 34.36 12.25 -17.58
C SER A 593 34.80 11.06 -18.42
N GLY A 594 36.11 10.80 -18.58
CA GLY A 594 36.62 9.73 -19.44
C GLY A 594 36.89 10.14 -20.89
N ASP A 595 36.67 11.40 -21.26
CA ASP A 595 36.77 11.86 -22.65
C ASP A 595 38.06 12.66 -22.91
N MET A 596 39.03 12.01 -23.56
CA MET A 596 40.29 12.66 -23.94
C MET A 596 40.13 13.85 -24.90
N ALA A 597 39.07 13.87 -25.72
CA ALA A 597 38.81 15.01 -26.60
C ALA A 597 38.43 16.25 -25.76
N LEU A 598 37.57 16.06 -24.76
CA LEU A 598 37.21 17.12 -23.80
C LEU A 598 38.42 17.56 -22.96
N VAL A 599 39.24 16.63 -22.46
CA VAL A 599 40.47 16.95 -21.70
C VAL A 599 41.41 17.83 -22.53
N ARG A 600 41.68 17.47 -23.78
CA ARG A 600 42.54 18.26 -24.67
C ARG A 600 41.92 19.62 -24.98
N ARG A 601 40.62 19.65 -25.27
CA ARG A 601 39.88 20.89 -25.56
C ARG A 601 39.95 21.88 -24.40
N ILE A 602 39.71 21.42 -23.18
CA ILE A 602 39.71 22.27 -21.98
C ILE A 602 41.14 22.68 -21.61
N SER A 603 42.12 21.78 -21.67
CA SER A 603 43.53 22.13 -21.44
C SER A 603 44.03 23.20 -22.41
N GLN A 604 43.68 23.09 -23.70
CA GLN A 604 44.02 24.09 -24.72
C GLN A 604 43.29 25.42 -24.47
N ALA A 605 41.99 25.39 -24.18
CA ALA A 605 41.18 26.59 -24.01
C ALA A 605 41.52 27.37 -22.74
N THR A 606 41.94 26.69 -21.68
CA THR A 606 42.28 27.31 -20.39
C THR A 606 43.77 27.59 -20.22
N GLY A 607 44.63 27.02 -21.07
CA GLY A 607 46.09 27.04 -20.90
C GLY A 607 46.59 26.19 -19.72
N GLN A 608 45.71 25.42 -19.08
CA GLN A 608 46.03 24.63 -17.90
C GLN A 608 46.63 23.27 -18.31
N PRO A 609 47.83 22.91 -17.84
CA PRO A 609 48.44 21.61 -18.14
C PRO A 609 47.70 20.46 -17.43
N VAL A 610 47.50 19.35 -18.14
CA VAL A 610 46.87 18.12 -17.61
C VAL A 610 47.57 17.58 -16.36
N ALA A 611 48.87 17.89 -16.19
CA ALA A 611 49.66 17.51 -15.02
C ALA A 611 49.14 18.09 -13.68
N GLN A 612 48.38 19.18 -13.74
CA GLN A 612 47.78 19.85 -12.58
C GLN A 612 46.35 19.39 -12.28
N ALA A 613 45.77 18.55 -13.17
CA ALA A 613 44.47 17.97 -12.94
C ALA A 613 44.51 16.97 -11.78
N CYS A 614 43.40 16.87 -11.05
CA CYS A 614 43.20 15.98 -9.92
C CYS A 614 41.84 15.26 -10.09
N LEU A 615 41.63 14.18 -9.32
CA LEU A 615 40.36 13.46 -9.30
C LEU A 615 39.75 13.46 -7.89
N PRO A 616 38.52 13.98 -7.70
CA PRO A 616 37.81 13.85 -6.43
C PRO A 616 37.49 12.37 -6.14
N GLU A 617 37.06 12.08 -4.92
CA GLU A 617 36.62 10.75 -4.53
C GLU A 617 35.48 10.26 -5.46
N GLY A 618 35.57 9.02 -5.94
CA GLY A 618 34.65 8.46 -6.95
C GLY A 618 35.02 8.76 -8.41
N GLY A 619 35.90 9.74 -8.67
CA GLY A 619 36.37 10.10 -10.02
C GLY A 619 37.26 9.04 -10.70
N GLU A 620 37.80 8.09 -9.93
CA GLU A 620 38.55 6.92 -10.42
C GLU A 620 37.69 5.90 -11.18
N SER A 621 36.36 5.99 -11.10
CA SER A 621 35.46 4.98 -11.67
C SER A 621 35.65 4.78 -13.17
N ASN A 622 35.89 5.85 -13.92
CA ASN A 622 36.16 5.77 -15.36
C ASN A 622 37.58 5.28 -15.68
N LEU A 623 38.57 5.54 -14.80
CA LEU A 623 39.92 4.97 -14.95
C LEU A 623 39.88 3.44 -14.81
N VAL A 624 39.03 2.95 -13.91
CA VAL A 624 38.80 1.52 -13.73
C VAL A 624 38.02 0.97 -14.91
N ALA A 625 36.87 1.56 -15.28
CA ALA A 625 35.98 1.08 -16.34
C ALA A 625 36.62 1.05 -17.74
N GLU A 626 37.48 2.01 -18.06
CA GLU A 626 38.17 2.11 -19.36
C GLU A 626 39.69 2.26 -19.17
N PRO A 627 40.44 1.17 -18.89
CA PRO A 627 41.86 1.26 -18.58
C PRO A 627 42.74 1.85 -19.71
N ARG A 628 42.27 1.81 -20.96
CA ARG A 628 42.95 2.45 -22.11
C ARG A 628 43.01 3.98 -21.97
N TYR A 629 42.03 4.58 -21.29
CA TYR A 629 41.98 6.01 -21.02
C TYR A 629 43.17 6.46 -20.14
N VAL A 630 43.60 5.61 -19.20
CA VAL A 630 44.74 5.88 -18.31
C VAL A 630 46.02 6.10 -19.10
N THR A 631 46.30 5.25 -20.08
CA THR A 631 47.50 5.38 -20.93
C THR A 631 47.48 6.70 -21.70
N ALA A 632 46.32 7.10 -22.22
CA ALA A 632 46.17 8.36 -22.93
C ALA A 632 46.30 9.58 -22.01
N LEU A 633 45.78 9.50 -20.77
CA LEU A 633 45.96 10.53 -19.75
C LEU A 633 47.41 10.67 -19.30
N GLN A 634 48.10 9.54 -19.06
CA GLN A 634 49.52 9.54 -18.72
C GLN A 634 50.36 10.16 -19.84
N ALA A 635 50.08 9.82 -21.12
CA ALA A 635 50.75 10.42 -22.27
C ALA A 635 50.49 11.92 -22.39
N ALA A 636 49.35 12.41 -21.90
CA ALA A 636 49.03 13.83 -21.81
C ALA A 636 49.67 14.53 -20.58
N GLY A 637 50.43 13.80 -19.75
CA GLY A 637 51.15 14.34 -18.60
C GLY A 637 50.40 14.26 -17.27
N PHE A 638 49.26 13.55 -17.18
CA PHE A 638 48.53 13.35 -15.92
C PHE A 638 49.41 12.62 -14.89
N THR A 639 49.55 13.18 -13.69
CA THR A 639 50.47 12.64 -12.68
C THR A 639 49.79 11.80 -11.60
N GLY A 640 48.46 11.89 -11.47
CA GLY A 640 47.67 11.16 -10.47
C GLY A 640 48.04 11.44 -9.01
N LYS A 641 48.91 12.43 -8.75
CA LYS A 641 49.34 12.81 -7.40
C LYS A 641 48.22 13.57 -6.69
N PRO A 642 48.01 13.36 -5.39
CA PRO A 642 47.07 14.15 -4.62
C PRO A 642 47.53 15.61 -4.63
N THR A 643 46.75 16.46 -5.30
CA THR A 643 46.97 17.90 -5.35
C THR A 643 45.62 18.58 -5.12
N ALA A 644 45.60 19.56 -4.20
CA ALA A 644 44.53 20.52 -3.83
C ALA A 644 43.08 20.03 -3.58
N CYS A 645 42.56 19.09 -4.36
CA CYS A 645 41.12 18.85 -4.54
C CYS A 645 40.50 17.86 -3.56
N ALA A 646 41.32 17.08 -2.85
CA ALA A 646 40.86 16.10 -1.87
C ALA A 646 41.98 15.80 -0.86
N PRO A 647 42.33 16.77 0.01
CA PRO A 647 43.44 16.63 0.96
C PRO A 647 43.22 15.48 1.95
N ASP A 648 41.97 15.18 2.30
CA ASP A 648 41.59 14.15 3.26
C ASP A 648 41.20 12.80 2.61
N ALA A 649 41.10 12.74 1.27
CA ALA A 649 40.73 11.50 0.60
C ALA A 649 41.91 10.53 0.51
N ALA A 650 41.60 9.23 0.47
CA ALA A 650 42.59 8.21 0.20
C ALA A 650 43.32 8.52 -1.14
N PRO A 651 44.64 8.31 -1.21
CA PRO A 651 45.40 8.53 -2.44
C PRO A 651 44.77 7.79 -3.62
N LEU A 652 44.74 8.41 -4.81
CA LEU A 652 44.18 7.84 -6.04
C LEU A 652 44.60 6.37 -6.28
N PRO A 653 45.87 5.98 -6.09
CA PRO A 653 46.29 4.58 -6.26
C PRO A 653 45.54 3.60 -5.34
N ARG A 654 45.26 3.99 -4.09
CA ARG A 654 44.49 3.18 -3.13
C ARG A 654 43.03 3.08 -3.52
N ARG A 655 42.42 4.18 -3.99
CA ARG A 655 41.02 4.16 -4.44
C ARG A 655 40.80 3.26 -5.65
N ILE A 656 41.72 3.30 -6.62
CA ILE A 656 41.72 2.40 -7.79
C ILE A 656 41.81 0.94 -7.35
N VAL A 657 42.77 0.59 -6.48
CA VAL A 657 42.93 -0.79 -5.98
C VAL A 657 41.71 -1.25 -5.19
N SER A 658 41.16 -0.39 -4.34
CA SER A 658 39.94 -0.69 -3.58
C SER A 658 38.75 -0.97 -4.51
N GLN A 659 38.50 -0.11 -5.50
CA GLN A 659 37.39 -0.30 -6.45
C GLN A 659 37.58 -1.55 -7.31
N LEU A 660 38.81 -1.83 -7.74
CA LEU A 660 39.13 -3.07 -8.46
C LEU A 660 38.79 -4.30 -7.62
N LEU A 661 39.05 -4.30 -6.30
CA LEU A 661 38.75 -5.44 -5.41
C LEU A 661 37.24 -5.61 -5.17
N HIS A 662 36.47 -4.53 -5.07
CA HIS A 662 35.03 -4.57 -4.81
C HIS A 662 34.17 -4.88 -6.05
N SER A 663 34.67 -4.63 -7.26
CA SER A 663 33.92 -4.86 -8.50
C SER A 663 34.10 -6.31 -9.00
N ARG A 664 33.02 -7.10 -9.04
CA ARG A 664 33.02 -8.50 -9.55
C ARG A 664 32.87 -8.62 -11.07
N GLN A 665 32.68 -7.52 -11.81
CA GLN A 665 32.30 -7.54 -13.24
C GLN A 665 33.45 -7.74 -14.25
N TRP A 666 34.62 -8.20 -13.83
CA TRP A 666 35.83 -8.23 -14.68
C TRP A 666 36.15 -9.66 -15.14
N TYR A 667 36.03 -9.93 -16.44
CA TYR A 667 36.48 -11.19 -17.06
C TYR A 667 37.88 -11.04 -17.68
N VAL A 668 38.55 -12.19 -17.86
CA VAL A 668 39.93 -12.38 -18.40
C VAL A 668 40.23 -11.60 -19.69
N ALA A 669 39.21 -11.24 -20.48
CA ALA A 669 39.33 -10.53 -21.77
C ALA A 669 39.99 -9.13 -21.71
N ARG A 670 40.20 -8.56 -20.52
CA ARG A 670 40.84 -7.24 -20.34
C ARG A 670 42.17 -7.28 -19.57
N TYR A 671 42.78 -8.45 -19.43
CA TYR A 671 44.07 -8.59 -18.76
C TYR A 671 45.14 -7.63 -19.32
N ASP A 672 45.24 -7.52 -20.65
CA ASP A 672 46.19 -6.63 -21.33
C ASP A 672 45.93 -5.14 -21.04
N GLU A 673 44.72 -4.80 -20.57
CA GLU A 673 44.31 -3.43 -20.25
C GLU A 673 44.47 -3.13 -18.74
N LEU A 674 44.29 -4.14 -17.88
CA LEU A 674 44.46 -4.03 -16.42
C LEU A 674 45.92 -3.86 -16.00
N VAL A 675 46.85 -4.52 -16.70
CA VAL A 675 48.28 -4.42 -16.38
C VAL A 675 48.80 -2.98 -16.51
N PRO A 676 48.51 -2.22 -17.58
CA PRO A 676 48.79 -0.79 -17.66
C PRO A 676 48.20 0.05 -16.51
N LEU A 677 46.94 -0.18 -16.12
CA LEU A 677 46.31 0.54 -15.00
C LEU A 677 47.01 0.24 -13.65
N LEU A 678 47.34 -1.02 -13.38
CA LEU A 678 48.06 -1.40 -12.17
C LEU A 678 49.53 -0.92 -12.18
N ARG A 679 50.16 -0.80 -13.35
CA ARG A 679 51.46 -0.12 -13.49
C ARG A 679 51.35 1.38 -13.25
N PHE A 680 50.25 2.01 -13.68
CA PHE A 680 49.96 3.41 -13.34
C PHE A 680 49.81 3.60 -11.82
N VAL A 681 49.13 2.70 -11.11
CA VAL A 681 49.04 2.70 -9.64
C VAL A 681 50.44 2.72 -9.00
N ASN A 682 51.37 1.88 -9.47
CA ASN A 682 52.76 1.87 -8.99
C ASN A 682 53.52 3.16 -9.36
N ALA A 683 53.39 3.63 -10.61
CA ALA A 683 54.07 4.83 -11.09
C ALA A 683 53.60 6.12 -10.39
N THR A 684 52.39 6.13 -9.84
CA THR A 684 51.79 7.26 -9.12
C THR A 684 51.96 7.17 -7.60
N GLY A 685 52.82 6.26 -7.11
CA GLY A 685 53.21 6.16 -5.71
C GLY A 685 52.37 5.19 -4.87
N GLY A 686 51.48 4.42 -5.50
CA GLY A 686 50.80 3.29 -4.86
C GLY A 686 51.70 2.05 -4.74
N SER A 687 51.39 1.18 -3.79
CA SER A 687 52.03 -0.13 -3.64
C SER A 687 50.98 -1.22 -3.71
N LEU A 688 51.19 -2.20 -4.60
CA LEU A 688 50.36 -3.42 -4.67
C LEU A 688 50.63 -4.39 -3.51
N ASP A 689 51.65 -4.11 -2.69
CA ASP A 689 52.11 -4.96 -1.59
C ASP A 689 51.76 -4.38 -0.21
N ALA A 690 51.33 -3.13 -0.14
CA ALA A 690 50.99 -2.47 1.12
C ALA A 690 49.68 -3.02 1.68
N ALA A 691 49.61 -3.21 3.00
CA ALA A 691 48.38 -3.62 3.66
C ALA A 691 47.25 -2.59 3.45
N LEU A 692 46.07 -3.10 3.15
CA LEU A 692 44.77 -2.42 3.18
C LEU A 692 44.36 -2.15 4.63
N ASP A 693 43.27 -1.41 4.84
CA ASP A 693 42.82 -0.99 6.16
C ASP A 693 42.41 -2.17 7.07
N ASN A 694 42.05 -3.31 6.49
CA ASN A 694 41.75 -4.56 7.20
C ASN A 694 43.01 -5.40 7.50
N GLY A 695 44.20 -4.93 7.12
CA GLY A 695 45.48 -5.61 7.31
C GLY A 695 45.90 -6.55 6.18
N ASP A 696 45.04 -6.81 5.19
CA ASP A 696 45.31 -7.70 4.05
C ASP A 696 46.15 -7.01 2.97
N THR A 697 46.92 -7.76 2.17
CA THR A 697 47.51 -7.19 0.95
C THR A 697 46.48 -7.24 -0.19
N PRO A 698 46.55 -6.33 -1.18
CA PRO A 698 45.69 -6.39 -2.37
C PRO A 698 45.70 -7.76 -3.04
N LEU A 699 46.87 -8.42 -3.08
CA LEU A 699 47.03 -9.76 -3.63
C LEU A 699 46.33 -10.83 -2.77
N THR A 700 46.44 -10.80 -1.43
CA THR A 700 45.74 -11.78 -0.57
C THR A 700 44.22 -11.59 -0.63
N THR A 701 43.71 -10.36 -0.68
CA THR A 701 42.28 -10.10 -0.84
C THR A 701 41.76 -10.58 -2.20
N ALA A 702 42.51 -10.37 -3.29
CA ALA A 702 42.13 -10.90 -4.61
C ALA A 702 42.02 -12.43 -4.61
N ILE A 703 42.92 -13.12 -3.89
CA ILE A 703 42.90 -14.58 -3.72
C ILE A 703 41.68 -15.02 -2.91
N GLN A 704 41.37 -14.37 -1.78
CA GLN A 704 40.19 -14.68 -0.98
C GLN A 704 38.89 -14.55 -1.78
N LEU A 705 38.82 -13.57 -2.68
CA LEU A 705 37.68 -13.34 -3.55
C LEU A 705 37.63 -14.30 -4.76
N GLY A 706 38.61 -15.20 -4.91
CA GLY A 706 38.68 -16.16 -6.04
C GLY A 706 39.04 -15.52 -7.39
N ARG A 707 39.61 -14.31 -7.38
CA ARG A 707 39.85 -13.50 -8.59
C ARG A 707 41.22 -13.76 -9.21
N ALA A 708 41.35 -14.91 -9.87
CA ALA A 708 42.59 -15.33 -10.56
C ALA A 708 43.01 -14.41 -11.71
N ASP A 709 42.05 -13.70 -12.33
CA ASP A 709 42.26 -12.66 -13.33
C ASP A 709 43.04 -11.46 -12.74
N LEU A 710 42.55 -10.94 -11.61
CA LEU A 710 43.12 -9.78 -10.94
C LEU A 710 44.44 -10.13 -10.26
N ALA A 711 44.52 -11.29 -9.61
CA ALA A 711 45.76 -11.79 -9.01
C ALA A 711 46.88 -11.92 -10.06
N ARG A 712 46.56 -12.46 -11.25
CA ARG A 712 47.52 -12.56 -12.37
C ARG A 712 47.96 -11.18 -12.86
N ALA A 713 47.02 -10.23 -12.99
CA ALA A 713 47.33 -8.88 -13.43
C ALA A 713 48.20 -8.14 -12.40
N MET A 714 47.92 -8.27 -11.10
CA MET A 714 48.73 -7.71 -10.02
C MET A 714 50.15 -8.28 -10.00
N LEU A 715 50.30 -9.60 -10.11
CA LEU A 715 51.61 -10.28 -10.19
C LEU A 715 52.40 -9.81 -11.42
N THR A 716 51.74 -9.62 -12.56
CA THR A 716 52.39 -9.14 -13.80
C THR A 716 52.70 -7.65 -13.76
N ALA A 717 51.94 -6.87 -12.99
CA ALA A 717 52.22 -5.47 -12.70
C ALA A 717 53.31 -5.28 -11.62
N GLY A 718 53.82 -6.36 -11.02
CA GLY A 718 54.96 -6.36 -10.11
C GLY A 718 54.63 -6.57 -8.62
N ALA A 719 53.42 -7.05 -8.28
CA ALA A 719 53.10 -7.45 -6.90
C ALA A 719 53.95 -8.64 -6.46
N ARG A 720 54.42 -8.64 -5.21
CA ARG A 720 55.28 -9.68 -4.65
C ARG A 720 54.46 -10.93 -4.29
N PRO A 721 54.77 -12.10 -4.87
CA PRO A 721 53.98 -13.33 -4.66
C PRO A 721 54.12 -13.93 -3.24
N ASP A 722 55.18 -13.57 -2.51
CA ASP A 722 55.48 -14.05 -1.16
C ASP A 722 55.11 -13.04 -0.06
N GLN A 723 54.59 -11.85 -0.41
CA GLN A 723 54.38 -10.78 0.57
C GLN A 723 53.24 -11.11 1.53
N ALA A 724 53.59 -11.38 2.78
CA ALA A 724 52.61 -11.65 3.84
C ALA A 724 51.82 -10.39 4.21
N ASP A 725 50.56 -10.61 4.58
CA ASP A 725 49.69 -9.61 5.19
C ASP A 725 50.08 -9.30 6.64
N ALA A 726 49.40 -8.34 7.27
CA ALA A 726 49.66 -7.93 8.65
C ALA A 726 49.41 -9.04 9.68
N SER A 727 48.68 -10.09 9.32
CA SER A 727 48.42 -11.28 10.15
C SER A 727 49.46 -12.39 9.92
N GLY A 728 50.49 -12.14 9.08
CA GLY A 728 51.53 -13.11 8.74
C GLY A 728 51.09 -14.15 7.70
N ARG A 729 49.94 -13.96 7.03
CA ARG A 729 49.48 -14.88 5.98
C ARG A 729 50.11 -14.51 4.66
N SER A 730 50.88 -15.44 4.07
CA SER A 730 51.33 -15.32 2.68
C SER A 730 50.19 -15.54 1.68
N PRO A 731 50.31 -15.05 0.43
CA PRO A 731 49.37 -15.37 -0.65
C PRO A 731 49.18 -16.87 -0.85
N ALA A 732 50.25 -17.66 -0.70
CA ALA A 732 50.21 -19.12 -0.75
C ALA A 732 49.39 -19.72 0.41
N TRP A 733 49.57 -19.22 1.65
CA TRP A 733 48.76 -19.62 2.80
C TRP A 733 47.27 -19.35 2.58
N VAL A 734 46.93 -18.17 2.07
CA VAL A 734 45.54 -17.82 1.78
C VAL A 734 44.96 -18.72 0.68
N ALA A 735 45.69 -18.97 -0.41
CA ALA A 735 45.25 -19.88 -1.47
C ALA A 735 44.97 -21.30 -0.94
N LEU A 736 45.83 -21.81 -0.06
CA LEU A 736 45.64 -23.11 0.61
C LEU A 736 44.41 -23.10 1.51
N GLN A 737 44.25 -22.08 2.35
CA GLN A 737 43.13 -21.98 3.29
C GLN A 737 41.77 -21.87 2.58
N THR A 738 41.75 -21.20 1.43
CA THR A 738 40.55 -21.06 0.59
C THR A 738 40.33 -22.20 -0.40
N GLY A 739 41.21 -23.21 -0.43
CA GLY A 739 41.03 -24.39 -1.26
C GLY A 739 41.25 -24.16 -2.78
N GLN A 740 42.09 -23.20 -3.18
CA GLN A 740 42.33 -22.84 -4.59
C GLN A 740 43.71 -23.32 -5.13
N PRO A 741 43.84 -24.56 -5.65
CA PRO A 741 45.10 -25.09 -6.17
C PRO A 741 45.59 -24.37 -7.45
N GLU A 742 44.68 -23.86 -8.27
CA GLU A 742 45.01 -23.10 -9.49
C GLU A 742 45.68 -21.78 -9.14
N MET A 743 45.26 -21.14 -8.03
CA MET A 743 45.87 -19.92 -7.52
C MET A 743 47.27 -20.18 -6.98
N LEU A 744 47.45 -21.31 -6.27
CA LEU A 744 48.78 -21.74 -5.82
C LEU A 744 49.72 -21.97 -7.01
N SER A 745 49.21 -22.57 -8.10
CA SER A 745 49.95 -22.75 -9.35
C SER A 745 50.30 -21.42 -10.03
N LEU A 746 49.39 -20.44 -9.99
CA LEU A 746 49.63 -19.10 -10.52
C LEU A 746 50.74 -18.39 -9.73
N LEU A 747 50.68 -18.41 -8.40
CA LEU A 747 51.69 -17.85 -7.52
C LEU A 747 53.09 -18.45 -7.78
N THR A 748 53.19 -19.79 -7.86
CA THR A 748 54.45 -20.48 -8.16
C THR A 748 55.04 -20.08 -9.51
N ARG A 749 54.20 -19.94 -10.56
CA ARG A 749 54.65 -19.47 -11.89
C ARG A 749 55.22 -18.05 -11.85
N HIS A 750 54.76 -17.22 -10.92
CA HIS A 750 55.29 -15.88 -10.69
C HIS A 750 56.39 -15.83 -9.60
N GLY A 751 56.92 -16.99 -9.19
CA GLY A 751 58.09 -17.10 -8.32
C GLY A 751 57.79 -17.24 -6.82
N ALA A 752 56.57 -17.63 -6.43
CA ALA A 752 56.26 -17.90 -5.03
C ALA A 752 57.02 -19.10 -4.47
N ARG A 753 57.53 -18.98 -3.23
CA ARG A 753 58.29 -20.03 -2.54
C ARG A 753 57.44 -20.75 -1.52
N LEU A 754 56.86 -21.89 -1.94
CA LEU A 754 55.94 -22.67 -1.10
C LEU A 754 56.62 -23.34 0.10
N ASP A 755 57.93 -23.62 0.02
CA ASP A 755 58.74 -24.19 1.10
C ASP A 755 58.96 -23.22 2.27
N LYS A 756 58.84 -21.91 2.00
CA LYS A 756 59.04 -20.81 2.95
C LYS A 756 57.84 -19.89 3.08
N ALA A 757 56.67 -20.34 2.62
CA ALA A 757 55.45 -19.56 2.67
C ALA A 757 55.12 -19.21 4.13
N ALA A 758 55.01 -17.91 4.41
CA ALA A 758 54.64 -17.43 5.73
C ALA A 758 53.23 -17.89 6.10
N ALA A 759 53.06 -18.29 7.36
CA ALA A 759 51.81 -18.71 7.97
C ALA A 759 51.55 -17.85 9.22
N PRO A 760 50.29 -17.74 9.67
CA PRO A 760 49.96 -17.09 10.94
C PRO A 760 50.78 -17.64 12.12
N PRO A 761 51.00 -16.83 13.16
CA PRO A 761 51.69 -17.26 14.36
C PRO A 761 51.13 -18.57 14.94
N GLY A 762 52.01 -19.55 15.17
CA GLY A 762 51.63 -20.87 15.71
C GLY A 762 51.19 -21.90 14.67
N LEU A 763 51.16 -21.55 13.39
CA LEU A 763 50.81 -22.47 12.29
C LEU A 763 51.99 -22.69 11.35
N SER A 764 51.96 -23.82 10.62
CA SER A 764 52.97 -24.16 9.60
C SER A 764 52.29 -24.41 8.27
N PHE A 765 52.67 -23.65 7.25
CA PHE A 765 52.16 -23.84 5.88
C PHE A 765 52.47 -25.24 5.37
N ALA A 766 53.70 -25.72 5.56
CA ALA A 766 54.11 -27.06 5.13
C ALA A 766 53.31 -28.17 5.81
N TYR A 767 52.98 -28.01 7.11
CA TYR A 767 52.13 -28.95 7.84
C TYR A 767 50.68 -28.92 7.35
N ALA A 768 50.08 -27.73 7.20
CA ALA A 768 48.73 -27.56 6.69
C ALA A 768 48.57 -28.11 5.26
N LEU A 769 49.57 -27.87 4.40
CA LEU A 769 49.62 -28.36 3.03
C LEU A 769 49.78 -29.89 2.97
N ALA A 770 50.60 -30.47 3.86
CA ALA A 770 50.77 -31.92 3.96
C ALA A 770 49.51 -32.63 4.51
N CYS A 771 48.71 -31.94 5.32
CA CYS A 771 47.43 -32.42 5.82
C CYS A 771 46.26 -32.19 4.85
N GLN A 772 46.47 -31.54 3.71
CA GLN A 772 45.42 -31.30 2.72
C GLN A 772 45.18 -32.54 1.88
N SER A 773 43.95 -33.08 1.92
CA SER A 773 43.56 -34.33 1.25
C SER A 773 43.22 -34.18 -0.24
N ALA A 774 43.20 -32.94 -0.76
CA ALA A 774 42.81 -32.65 -2.13
C ALA A 774 43.96 -32.95 -3.14
N PRO A 775 43.77 -33.90 -4.09
CA PRO A 775 44.83 -34.33 -5.02
C PRO A 775 45.43 -33.21 -5.87
N ALA A 776 44.62 -32.20 -6.20
CA ALA A 776 45.04 -31.05 -6.98
C ALA A 776 46.18 -30.27 -6.30
N PHE A 777 46.14 -30.07 -4.98
CA PHE A 777 47.23 -29.39 -4.27
C PHE A 777 48.54 -30.19 -4.28
N GLN A 778 48.46 -31.51 -4.17
CA GLN A 778 49.63 -32.38 -4.24
C GLN A 778 50.32 -32.31 -5.61
N GLN A 779 49.53 -32.21 -6.70
CA GLN A 779 50.06 -32.05 -8.05
C GLN A 779 50.81 -30.71 -8.22
N VAL A 780 50.29 -29.62 -7.67
CA VAL A 780 50.94 -28.29 -7.72
C VAL A 780 52.27 -28.29 -6.97
N VAL A 781 52.30 -28.94 -5.81
CA VAL A 781 53.51 -29.05 -4.97
C VAL A 781 54.59 -29.91 -5.63
N GLN A 782 54.18 -31.03 -6.25
CA GLN A 782 55.09 -31.89 -7.03
C GLN A 782 55.65 -31.14 -8.24
N ALA A 783 54.79 -30.42 -8.98
CA ALA A 783 55.21 -29.61 -10.12
C ALA A 783 56.11 -28.43 -9.72
N ALA A 784 55.94 -27.89 -8.50
CA ALA A 784 56.79 -26.86 -7.92
C ALA A 784 58.14 -27.40 -7.40
N GLY A 785 58.36 -28.72 -7.40
CA GLY A 785 59.60 -29.34 -6.92
C GLY A 785 59.81 -29.24 -5.40
N VAL A 786 58.74 -29.05 -4.63
CA VAL A 786 58.81 -28.84 -3.18
C VAL A 786 58.62 -30.16 -2.43
N SER A 787 59.59 -30.54 -1.59
CA SER A 787 59.51 -31.74 -0.75
C SER A 787 58.90 -31.37 0.61
N LEU A 788 57.71 -31.88 0.90
CA LEU A 788 57.05 -31.70 2.20
C LEU A 788 57.57 -32.75 3.18
N THR A 789 58.30 -32.31 4.21
CA THR A 789 58.92 -33.20 5.21
C THR A 789 58.00 -33.52 6.40
N ALA A 790 56.81 -32.92 6.47
CA ALA A 790 55.87 -33.09 7.57
C ALA A 790 54.88 -34.23 7.28
N ALA A 791 54.84 -35.25 8.15
CA ALA A 791 53.81 -36.29 8.13
C ALA A 791 52.59 -35.82 8.94
N CYS A 792 51.38 -35.88 8.36
CA CYS A 792 50.15 -35.53 9.06
C CYS A 792 49.81 -36.63 10.09
N ALA A 793 50.12 -36.40 11.37
CA ALA A 793 49.72 -37.27 12.47
C ALA A 793 48.44 -36.75 13.16
N PRO A 794 47.50 -37.61 13.60
CA PRO A 794 46.26 -37.17 14.24
C PRO A 794 46.57 -36.60 15.63
N PRO A 795 46.04 -35.41 16.01
CA PRO A 795 46.24 -34.88 17.35
C PRO A 795 45.45 -35.69 18.39
N THR A 796 46.12 -36.00 19.49
CA THR A 796 45.61 -36.69 20.67
C THR A 796 44.59 -35.85 21.44
N GLN A 797 43.57 -36.53 21.96
CA GLN A 797 42.36 -35.99 22.55
C GLN A 797 42.57 -35.07 23.77
N GLY A 798 42.06 -33.84 23.68
CA GLY A 798 41.70 -32.99 24.81
C GLY A 798 40.18 -32.81 24.88
N ARG A 799 39.54 -33.52 25.82
CA ARG A 799 38.12 -33.50 26.23
C ARG A 799 37.21 -32.41 25.65
N ARG A 800 36.15 -32.83 24.95
CA ARG A 800 34.76 -32.39 25.22
C ARG A 800 33.77 -33.50 24.86
N ALA A 801 32.76 -33.63 25.69
CA ALA A 801 31.83 -34.73 25.78
C ALA A 801 30.78 -34.72 24.66
N GLY A 802 30.37 -35.93 24.24
CA GLY A 802 29.00 -36.24 23.81
C GLY A 802 28.60 -35.88 22.38
N ALA A 803 28.96 -36.72 21.41
CA ALA A 803 28.14 -36.99 20.21
C ALA A 803 28.66 -38.25 19.48
N LYS A 804 28.57 -39.42 20.12
CA LYS A 804 28.69 -40.71 19.41
C LYS A 804 27.28 -41.22 19.16
N SER A 805 26.72 -40.96 17.98
CA SER A 805 25.70 -41.78 17.31
C SER A 805 25.17 -41.07 16.06
N ALA A 806 25.97 -40.97 14.99
CA ALA A 806 25.44 -40.68 13.64
C ALA A 806 26.42 -41.05 12.51
N SER A 807 27.74 -40.96 12.72
CA SER A 807 28.70 -41.04 11.61
C SER A 807 29.03 -42.44 11.07
N LYS A 808 28.38 -43.52 11.55
CA LYS A 808 28.62 -44.89 11.04
C LYS A 808 27.57 -45.37 10.02
N SER A 809 26.52 -44.59 9.74
CA SER A 809 25.48 -44.94 8.75
C SER A 809 25.57 -44.14 7.44
N ALA A 810 26.38 -43.08 7.36
CA ALA A 810 26.43 -42.17 6.20
C ALA A 810 27.34 -42.63 5.04
N GLU A 811 28.41 -43.39 5.32
CA GLU A 811 29.34 -43.85 4.27
C GLU A 811 28.79 -45.01 3.41
N ALA A 812 27.73 -45.70 3.88
CA ALA A 812 27.16 -46.85 3.18
C ALA A 812 26.06 -46.50 2.15
N THR A 813 25.60 -45.24 2.12
CA THR A 813 24.42 -44.82 1.33
C THR A 813 24.72 -43.92 0.13
N GLY A 814 25.99 -43.48 -0.06
CA GLY A 814 26.37 -42.63 -1.19
C GLY A 814 25.77 -41.22 -1.19
N LEU A 815 25.21 -40.77 -0.05
CA LEU A 815 24.53 -39.48 0.11
C LEU A 815 25.45 -38.26 0.30
N PRO A 816 26.64 -38.34 0.94
CA PRO A 816 27.51 -37.18 1.03
C PRO A 816 28.00 -36.73 -0.34
N GLY A 817 27.95 -35.44 -0.63
CA GLY A 817 28.37 -34.83 -1.90
C GLY A 817 27.60 -33.56 -2.23
N HIS A 818 27.89 -32.99 -3.40
CA HIS A 818 27.31 -31.73 -3.84
C HIS A 818 26.14 -31.97 -4.78
N TYR A 819 25.04 -31.29 -4.53
CA TYR A 819 23.77 -31.46 -5.23
C TYR A 819 23.30 -30.14 -5.82
N TYR A 820 22.84 -30.17 -7.06
CA TYR A 820 22.31 -29.00 -7.76
C TYR A 820 20.85 -29.22 -8.16
N LEU A 821 20.05 -28.18 -8.01
CA LEU A 821 18.67 -28.18 -8.49
C LEU A 821 18.64 -28.08 -10.01
N ARG A 822 18.08 -29.09 -10.68
CA ARG A 822 18.05 -29.16 -12.15
C ARG A 822 16.63 -28.96 -12.70
N GLY A 823 16.53 -28.27 -13.84
CA GLY A 823 15.26 -28.13 -14.58
C GLY A 823 14.40 -26.91 -14.22
N VAL A 824 14.89 -25.99 -13.37
CA VAL A 824 14.21 -24.74 -13.02
C VAL A 824 15.01 -23.54 -13.53
N ARG A 825 14.38 -22.66 -14.32
CA ARG A 825 15.07 -21.62 -15.11
C ARG A 825 15.51 -20.39 -14.30
N GLU A 826 14.97 -20.18 -13.10
CA GLU A 826 15.13 -18.95 -12.31
C GLU A 826 15.68 -19.18 -10.89
N VAL A 827 16.10 -20.41 -10.56
CA VAL A 827 16.57 -20.77 -9.20
C VAL A 827 17.91 -21.48 -9.27
N GLY A 828 18.94 -20.87 -8.69
CA GLY A 828 20.25 -21.51 -8.46
C GLY A 828 20.30 -22.06 -7.05
N SER A 829 19.99 -23.35 -6.86
CA SER A 829 20.07 -23.97 -5.54
C SER A 829 21.13 -25.06 -5.50
N GLU A 830 21.97 -24.98 -4.47
CA GLU A 830 23.10 -25.85 -4.19
C GLU A 830 22.95 -26.41 -2.78
N LEU A 831 23.19 -27.70 -2.63
CA LEU A 831 23.18 -28.41 -1.36
C LEU A 831 24.43 -29.28 -1.25
N LEU A 832 25.27 -28.99 -0.27
CA LEU A 832 26.40 -29.81 0.10
C LEU A 832 26.05 -30.62 1.34
N LEU A 833 26.04 -31.96 1.21
CA LEU A 833 25.97 -32.88 2.35
C LEU A 833 27.37 -33.37 2.69
N SER A 834 27.89 -32.97 3.83
CA SER A 834 29.22 -33.37 4.29
C SER A 834 29.19 -34.73 5.00
N PRO A 835 30.24 -35.56 4.87
CA PRO A 835 30.32 -36.87 5.54
C PRO A 835 30.27 -36.81 7.07
N ASP A 836 30.61 -35.65 7.65
CA ASP A 836 30.57 -35.40 9.10
C ASP A 836 29.14 -35.15 9.64
N GLY A 837 28.13 -35.21 8.78
CA GLY A 837 26.74 -34.96 9.14
C GLY A 837 26.35 -33.48 9.12
N SER A 838 27.22 -32.59 8.64
CA SER A 838 26.90 -31.17 8.40
C SER A 838 26.39 -30.94 6.98
N PHE A 839 25.56 -29.91 6.78
CA PHE A 839 25.16 -29.47 5.44
C PHE A 839 25.38 -27.97 5.25
N ASP A 840 25.59 -27.60 4.00
CA ASP A 840 25.61 -26.24 3.48
C ASP A 840 24.54 -26.12 2.39
N TYR A 841 23.60 -25.20 2.54
CA TYR A 841 22.51 -24.98 1.58
C TYR A 841 22.52 -23.54 1.12
N MET A 842 22.38 -23.35 -0.19
CA MET A 842 22.21 -22.05 -0.81
C MET A 842 21.07 -22.12 -1.84
N MET A 843 20.24 -21.08 -1.89
CA MET A 843 19.23 -20.90 -2.90
C MET A 843 19.17 -19.44 -3.31
N SER A 844 19.43 -19.17 -4.58
CA SER A 844 19.30 -17.86 -5.19
C SER A 844 18.01 -17.80 -5.99
N TYR A 845 17.11 -16.88 -5.63
CA TYR A 845 15.84 -16.62 -6.31
C TYR A 845 15.72 -15.12 -6.62
N GLY A 846 15.91 -14.72 -7.87
CA GLY A 846 15.90 -13.31 -8.27
C GLY A 846 17.04 -12.50 -7.60
N ALA A 847 16.69 -11.49 -6.79
CA ALA A 847 17.65 -10.64 -6.06
C ALA A 847 17.86 -11.07 -4.60
N VAL A 848 17.36 -12.24 -4.19
CA VAL A 848 17.38 -12.72 -2.81
C VAL A 848 18.15 -14.04 -2.75
N ASP A 849 19.21 -14.06 -1.94
CA ASP A 849 19.98 -15.26 -1.61
C ASP A 849 19.58 -15.78 -0.22
N ILE A 850 19.24 -17.06 -0.13
CA ILE A 850 18.96 -17.76 1.13
C ILE A 850 20.10 -18.76 1.35
N SER A 851 20.75 -18.68 2.52
CA SER A 851 21.76 -19.64 2.95
C SER A 851 21.41 -20.27 4.29
N ALA A 852 21.66 -21.57 4.44
CA ALA A 852 21.48 -22.30 5.68
C ALA A 852 22.61 -23.30 5.92
N ARG A 853 23.00 -23.48 7.18
CA ARG A 853 23.97 -24.48 7.64
C ARG A 853 23.42 -25.20 8.85
N GLY A 854 23.61 -26.51 8.91
CA GLY A 854 23.10 -27.29 10.02
C GLY A 854 23.58 -28.72 10.01
N ALA A 855 22.87 -29.57 10.75
CA ALA A 855 23.10 -31.00 10.75
C ALA A 855 22.09 -31.67 9.84
N TRP A 856 22.51 -32.71 9.12
CA TRP A 856 21.62 -33.57 8.39
C TRP A 856 21.64 -34.99 8.95
N ARG A 857 20.53 -35.68 8.77
CA ARG A 857 20.33 -37.08 9.15
C ARG A 857 19.51 -37.76 8.08
N HIS A 858 19.55 -39.09 8.00
CA HIS A 858 18.77 -39.86 7.05
C HIS A 858 18.22 -41.12 7.68
N ASP A 859 17.09 -41.60 7.18
CA ASP A 859 16.49 -42.89 7.57
C ASP A 859 16.61 -43.97 6.47
N GLY A 860 17.27 -43.64 5.36
CA GLY A 860 17.46 -44.51 4.19
C GLY A 860 16.42 -44.34 3.09
N ARG A 861 15.30 -43.67 3.36
CA ARG A 861 14.31 -43.24 2.34
C ARG A 861 14.21 -41.72 2.25
N GLN A 862 14.50 -41.02 3.34
CA GLN A 862 14.46 -39.57 3.44
C GLN A 862 15.73 -39.02 4.09
N VAL A 863 16.08 -37.79 3.70
CA VAL A 863 17.14 -36.95 4.28
C VAL A 863 16.48 -35.76 4.94
N PHE A 864 16.83 -35.50 6.19
CA PHE A 864 16.34 -34.39 6.99
C PHE A 864 17.48 -33.41 7.22
N LEU A 865 17.24 -32.12 6.93
CA LEU A 865 18.16 -31.02 7.20
C LEU A 865 17.61 -30.20 8.36
N ASP A 866 18.39 -30.06 9.42
CA ASP A 866 17.99 -29.38 10.65
C ASP A 866 19.04 -28.31 11.02
N THR A 867 18.65 -27.04 11.07
CA THR A 867 19.50 -25.97 11.64
C THR A 867 19.31 -25.88 13.17
N PRO A 868 20.33 -25.50 13.96
CA PRO A 868 20.16 -25.25 15.39
C PRO A 868 19.10 -24.15 15.65
N PRO A 869 18.33 -24.23 16.77
CA PRO A 869 17.38 -23.18 17.13
C PRO A 869 18.10 -21.84 17.37
N ILE A 870 17.62 -20.77 16.74
CA ILE A 870 18.15 -19.41 16.94
C ILE A 870 17.77 -18.95 18.35
N GLN A 871 18.77 -18.68 19.20
CA GLN A 871 18.57 -18.11 20.53
C GLN A 871 17.95 -16.70 20.43
N PRO A 872 17.09 -16.27 21.37
CA PRO A 872 16.59 -14.90 21.40
C PRO A 872 17.75 -13.92 21.56
N TYR A 873 17.88 -12.95 20.65
CA TYR A 873 18.86 -11.87 20.76
C TYR A 873 18.15 -10.52 20.56
N SER A 874 18.70 -9.46 21.17
CA SER A 874 18.27 -8.10 20.91
C SER A 874 19.10 -7.54 19.76
N ALA A 875 18.45 -7.00 18.72
CA ALA A 875 19.14 -6.29 17.65
C ALA A 875 19.59 -4.88 18.07
N VAL A 876 19.23 -4.43 19.28
CA VAL A 876 19.61 -3.12 19.82
C VAL A 876 20.96 -3.24 20.52
N ALA A 877 21.99 -2.67 19.92
CA ALA A 877 23.37 -2.68 20.40
C ALA A 877 23.64 -1.56 21.41
N GLY A 878 22.94 -0.43 21.28
CA GLY A 878 23.13 0.70 22.18
C GLY A 878 22.12 1.82 21.96
N VAL A 879 21.90 2.61 23.01
CA VAL A 879 21.00 3.77 23.01
C VAL A 879 21.70 4.92 23.72
N ARG A 880 21.74 6.11 23.12
CA ARG A 880 22.34 7.30 23.73
C ARG A 880 21.67 8.59 23.28
N ALA A 881 21.83 9.65 24.06
CA ALA A 881 21.48 11.00 23.64
C ALA A 881 22.38 11.44 22.48
N GLU A 882 21.81 12.11 21.48
CA GLU A 882 22.53 12.61 20.31
C GLU A 882 22.71 14.13 20.40
N GLY A 883 23.92 14.63 20.20
CA GLY A 883 24.24 16.06 20.30
C GLY A 883 23.87 16.89 19.07
N LYS A 884 23.25 16.30 18.04
CA LYS A 884 22.81 17.04 16.84
C LYS A 884 21.55 17.87 17.15
N PRO A 885 21.39 19.06 16.56
CA PRO A 885 20.25 19.92 16.81
C PRO A 885 18.93 19.21 16.43
N ALA A 886 17.98 19.20 17.35
CA ALA A 886 16.60 18.75 17.16
C ALA A 886 15.67 19.97 17.18
N LYS A 887 14.45 19.81 16.64
CA LYS A 887 13.45 20.88 16.70
C LYS A 887 13.11 21.21 18.16
N PRO A 888 12.95 22.49 18.53
CA PRO A 888 12.76 22.94 19.92
C PRO A 888 11.41 22.57 20.54
N ASP A 889 10.58 21.78 19.88
CA ASP A 889 9.25 21.34 20.31
C ASP A 889 9.00 19.83 20.10
N GLN A 890 10.00 19.08 19.62
CA GLN A 890 9.85 17.67 19.26
C GLN A 890 11.01 16.81 19.77
N LEU A 891 10.72 15.54 20.02
CA LEU A 891 11.71 14.49 20.24
C LEU A 891 12.07 13.85 18.90
N THR A 892 13.35 13.80 18.57
CA THR A 892 13.88 13.16 17.36
C THR A 892 14.54 11.82 17.70
N VAL A 893 14.13 10.73 17.07
CA VAL A 893 14.73 9.39 17.21
C VAL A 893 15.41 8.99 15.91
N ARG A 894 16.70 8.65 15.96
CA ARG A 894 17.50 8.23 14.81
C ARG A 894 18.05 6.84 15.02
N VAL A 895 17.91 5.99 14.02
CA VAL A 895 18.36 4.60 14.08
C VAL A 895 19.52 4.40 13.12
N PHE A 896 20.57 3.74 13.59
CA PHE A 896 21.78 3.47 12.84
C PHE A 896 22.06 1.97 12.83
N TYR A 897 22.59 1.46 11.72
CA TYR A 897 23.19 0.14 11.64
C TYR A 897 24.62 0.30 11.16
N ARG A 898 25.60 -0.17 11.94
CA ARG A 898 27.04 0.02 11.66
C ARG A 898 27.39 1.47 11.29
N ASP A 899 26.95 2.40 12.13
CA ASP A 899 27.15 3.86 11.99
C ASP A 899 26.51 4.54 10.77
N ARG A 900 25.68 3.83 9.99
CA ARG A 900 24.90 4.41 8.90
C ARG A 900 23.44 4.59 9.32
N PRO A 901 22.81 5.76 9.06
CA PRO A 901 21.40 5.95 9.34
C PRO A 901 20.57 5.00 8.47
N VAL A 902 19.63 4.29 9.08
CA VAL A 902 18.77 3.33 8.40
C VAL A 902 17.31 3.73 8.49
N LYS A 903 16.56 3.43 7.42
CA LYS A 903 15.13 3.74 7.36
C LYS A 903 14.30 2.58 7.88
N ILE A 904 13.70 2.75 9.05
CA ILE A 904 12.88 1.72 9.70
C ILE A 904 11.74 2.35 10.50
N ASP A 905 10.73 1.54 10.79
CA ASP A 905 9.56 2.00 11.55
C ASP A 905 9.89 2.11 13.03
N VAL A 906 9.44 3.19 13.66
CA VAL A 906 9.55 3.37 15.12
C VAL A 906 8.18 3.72 15.67
N ALA A 907 7.82 3.03 16.75
CA ALA A 907 6.63 3.28 17.53
C ALA A 907 7.05 3.88 18.89
N MET A 908 6.35 4.95 19.29
CA MET A 908 6.62 5.70 20.52
C MET A 908 5.37 5.71 21.40
N SER A 909 5.52 5.47 22.70
CA SER A 909 4.43 5.56 23.69
C SER A 909 4.73 6.65 24.71
N SER A 910 3.77 7.55 24.95
CA SER A 910 3.86 8.62 25.93
C SER A 910 2.66 8.58 26.89
N SER A 911 2.74 9.32 28.01
CA SER A 911 1.65 9.42 28.99
C SER A 911 0.32 9.94 28.42
N ASP A 912 0.37 10.65 27.29
CA ASP A 912 -0.77 11.36 26.71
C ASP A 912 -1.43 10.59 25.55
N ALA A 913 -0.96 9.37 25.26
CA ALA A 913 -1.50 8.49 24.23
C ALA A 913 -1.57 7.04 24.72
N ASP A 914 -2.79 6.54 24.95
CA ASP A 914 -3.05 5.12 25.21
C ASP A 914 -2.54 4.26 24.05
N HIS A 915 -2.01 3.08 24.38
CA HIS A 915 -1.29 2.16 23.48
C HIS A 915 -1.93 2.00 22.07
N GLY A 916 -1.47 2.77 21.07
CA GLY A 916 -2.05 2.68 19.72
C GLY A 916 -1.51 3.63 18.63
N GLY A 917 -0.29 4.17 18.74
CA GLY A 917 0.29 4.97 17.65
C GLY A 917 0.61 4.09 16.43
N ALA A 918 0.12 4.46 15.24
CA ALA A 918 0.56 3.82 14.00
C ALA A 918 2.09 3.98 13.86
N PRO A 919 2.82 2.90 13.47
CA PRO A 919 4.25 2.97 13.17
C PRO A 919 4.56 4.14 12.25
N ARG A 920 5.50 5.00 12.64
CA ARG A 920 5.99 6.06 11.74
C ARG A 920 7.29 5.58 11.11
N GLN A 921 7.44 5.80 9.80
CA GLN A 921 8.71 5.57 9.11
C GLN A 921 9.64 6.76 9.31
N SER A 922 10.93 6.50 9.43
CA SER A 922 11.93 7.57 9.40
C SER A 922 12.01 8.20 8.01
N GLU A 923 11.75 9.50 7.94
CA GLU A 923 11.81 10.29 6.72
C GLU A 923 13.19 10.98 6.61
N GLY A 924 13.86 10.85 5.46
CA GLY A 924 15.16 11.51 5.23
C GLY A 924 16.33 10.98 6.07
N ALA A 925 17.38 11.79 6.22
CA ALA A 925 18.59 11.48 7.00
C ALA A 925 18.44 11.79 8.50
N ASP A 926 17.30 12.35 8.91
CA ASP A 926 17.12 13.01 10.21
C ASP A 926 16.29 12.21 11.24
N GLY A 927 15.81 11.00 10.90
CA GLY A 927 15.07 10.13 11.81
C GLY A 927 13.58 10.51 11.95
N ILE A 928 12.92 10.02 13.00
CA ILE A 928 11.49 10.29 13.27
C ILE A 928 11.40 11.39 14.32
N SER A 929 10.67 12.46 14.01
CA SER A 929 10.38 13.53 14.96
C SER A 929 8.91 13.51 15.37
N ALA A 930 8.63 13.60 16.67
CA ALA A 930 7.28 13.66 17.20
C ALA A 930 7.15 14.71 18.31
N PRO A 931 5.99 15.40 18.43
CA PRO A 931 5.74 16.42 19.46
C PRO A 931 5.51 15.76 20.83
N ILE A 932 6.57 15.18 21.38
CA ILE A 932 6.58 14.50 22.67
C ILE A 932 7.60 15.22 23.54
N ALA A 933 7.17 15.71 24.70
CA ALA A 933 8.09 16.29 25.68
C ALA A 933 9.04 15.18 26.20
N PRO A 934 10.36 15.41 26.31
CA PRO A 934 11.33 14.40 26.73
C PRO A 934 10.98 13.62 28.02
N GLY A 935 10.24 14.24 28.96
CA GLY A 935 9.78 13.60 30.20
C GLY A 935 8.47 12.80 30.12
N ALA A 936 7.76 12.83 28.99
CA ALA A 936 6.47 12.14 28.82
C ALA A 936 6.58 10.77 28.15
N LEU A 937 7.76 10.41 27.61
CA LEU A 937 7.99 9.16 26.88
C LEU A 937 8.13 7.98 27.85
N ARG A 938 7.29 6.94 27.68
CA ARG A 938 7.27 5.73 28.53
C ARG A 938 8.01 4.55 27.92
N ALA A 939 7.87 4.34 26.61
CA ALA A 939 8.49 3.23 25.91
C ALA A 939 8.72 3.56 24.43
N LEU A 940 9.75 2.94 23.87
CA LEU A 940 10.12 3.06 22.47
C LEU A 940 10.26 1.65 21.88
N ALA A 941 9.77 1.45 20.67
CA ALA A 941 9.93 0.19 19.94
C ALA A 941 10.37 0.47 18.50
N VAL A 942 11.28 -0.35 18.00
CA VAL A 942 11.88 -0.22 16.68
C VAL A 942 11.62 -1.49 15.89
N PHE A 943 11.11 -1.34 14.66
CA PHE A 943 10.87 -2.46 13.77
C PHE A 943 12.15 -2.80 13.01
N VAL A 944 12.68 -3.99 13.24
CA VAL A 944 13.91 -4.45 12.58
C VAL A 944 13.54 -5.55 11.58
N PRO A 945 13.69 -5.31 10.27
CA PRO A 945 13.53 -6.35 9.27
C PRO A 945 14.72 -7.32 9.38
N LEU A 946 14.42 -8.60 9.68
CA LEU A 946 15.42 -9.66 9.80
C LEU A 946 15.16 -10.75 8.75
N PRO A 947 16.19 -11.51 8.34
CA PRO A 947 16.03 -12.62 7.40
C PRO A 947 15.01 -13.69 7.85
N SER A 948 14.79 -13.84 9.16
CA SER A 948 13.82 -14.76 9.77
C SER A 948 12.40 -14.18 9.93
N GLY A 949 12.14 -13.02 9.34
CA GLY A 949 10.90 -12.26 9.49
C GLY A 949 11.09 -11.02 10.35
N ALA A 950 10.35 -9.95 10.04
CA ALA A 950 10.50 -8.68 10.72
C ALA A 950 9.91 -8.70 12.14
N ARG A 951 10.59 -8.06 13.10
CA ARG A 951 10.20 -8.07 14.52
C ARG A 951 10.32 -6.68 15.15
N TRP A 952 9.47 -6.42 16.14
CA TRP A 952 9.58 -5.24 16.99
C TRP A 952 10.54 -5.50 18.15
N HIS A 953 11.51 -4.59 18.33
CA HIS A 953 12.44 -4.60 19.45
C HIS A 953 12.13 -3.43 20.38
N GLN A 954 11.87 -3.74 21.64
CA GLN A 954 11.66 -2.72 22.67
C GLN A 954 13.00 -2.10 23.07
N VAL A 955 13.02 -0.79 23.23
CA VAL A 955 14.20 0.00 23.55
C VAL A 955 14.04 0.57 24.95
N ASP A 956 14.95 0.19 25.85
CA ASP A 956 15.00 0.73 27.20
C ASP A 956 15.66 2.11 27.19
N ILE A 957 14.86 3.12 27.52
CA ILE A 957 15.25 4.54 27.55
C ILE A 957 15.40 5.07 28.97
N SER A 958 15.21 4.23 30.00
CA SER A 958 15.20 4.63 31.42
C SER A 958 16.53 5.23 31.91
N LYS A 959 17.62 4.99 31.18
CA LYS A 959 18.98 5.44 31.50
C LYS A 959 19.45 6.66 30.69
N LEU A 960 18.60 7.20 29.81
CA LEU A 960 18.90 8.41 29.04
C LEU A 960 18.64 9.67 29.88
N ASP A 961 19.34 10.75 29.55
CA ASP A 961 19.03 12.07 30.11
C ASP A 961 17.58 12.44 29.78
N ALA A 962 16.77 12.70 30.81
CA ALA A 962 15.35 13.05 30.69
C ALA A 962 15.11 14.35 29.92
N HIS A 963 16.15 15.13 29.63
CA HIS A 963 16.10 16.35 28.82
C HIS A 963 16.59 16.16 27.38
N ALA A 964 17.07 14.97 27.00
CA ALA A 964 17.54 14.70 25.65
C ALA A 964 16.41 14.83 24.63
N ARG A 965 16.59 15.72 23.65
CA ARG A 965 15.63 15.97 22.56
C ARG A 965 15.97 15.23 21.28
N ALA A 966 17.12 14.55 21.24
CA ALA A 966 17.51 13.63 20.20
C ALA A 966 18.05 12.33 20.80
N ILE A 967 17.53 11.19 20.34
CA ILE A 967 17.92 9.85 20.77
C ILE A 967 18.49 9.11 19.58
N ARG A 968 19.68 8.54 19.76
CA ARG A 968 20.31 7.63 18.82
C ARG A 968 20.17 6.19 19.29
N ILE A 969 19.78 5.31 18.38
CA ILE A 969 19.68 3.86 18.57
C ILE A 969 20.65 3.19 17.58
N ASP A 970 21.58 2.40 18.08
CA ASP A 970 22.44 1.57 17.24
C ASP A 970 21.91 0.14 17.20
N LEU A 971 21.77 -0.38 15.98
CA LEU A 971 21.45 -1.75 15.70
C LEU A 971 22.73 -2.54 15.41
N ASP A 972 22.82 -3.74 15.98
CA ASP A 972 23.82 -4.74 15.64
C ASP A 972 23.14 -6.10 15.54
N VAL A 973 23.38 -6.79 14.42
CA VAL A 973 22.79 -8.10 14.14
C VAL A 973 23.93 -9.11 14.21
N PRO A 974 23.95 -10.02 15.20
CA PRO A 974 25.00 -11.01 15.33
C PRO A 974 25.10 -11.87 14.07
N GLU A 975 26.31 -12.21 13.65
CA GLU A 975 26.56 -13.02 12.45
C GLU A 975 25.84 -14.40 12.51
N GLN A 976 25.61 -14.92 13.72
CA GLN A 976 24.84 -16.14 13.98
C GLN A 976 23.34 -16.03 13.67
N ALA A 977 22.81 -14.82 13.56
CA ALA A 977 21.40 -14.56 13.27
C ALA A 977 21.09 -14.35 11.77
N ALA A 978 22.12 -14.40 10.91
CA ALA A 978 22.00 -14.24 9.47
C ALA A 978 21.51 -15.52 8.75
N GLY A 979 21.46 -16.67 9.44
CA GLY A 979 20.93 -17.92 8.88
C GLY A 979 19.41 -18.04 9.02
N THR A 980 18.73 -18.57 8.00
CA THR A 980 17.31 -18.93 8.10
C THR A 980 17.18 -20.24 8.88
N PRO A 981 16.30 -20.36 9.90
CA PRO A 981 16.00 -21.65 10.49
C PRO A 981 15.41 -22.55 9.41
N MET A 982 16.08 -23.64 9.09
CA MET A 982 15.71 -24.54 7.99
C MET A 982 15.47 -25.94 8.54
N HIS A 983 14.24 -26.42 8.33
CA HIS A 983 13.84 -27.81 8.50
C HIS A 983 13.29 -28.30 7.15
N LYS A 984 14.12 -29.01 6.37
CA LYS A 984 13.75 -29.56 5.05
C LYS A 984 13.84 -31.07 5.06
N THR A 985 12.91 -31.74 4.37
CA THR A 985 12.91 -33.19 4.19
C THR A 985 12.92 -33.53 2.70
N PHE A 986 13.91 -34.32 2.29
CA PHE A 986 14.06 -34.80 0.92
C PHE A 986 13.78 -36.29 0.87
N THR A 987 13.13 -36.77 -0.18
CA THR A 987 13.02 -38.20 -0.47
C THR A 987 14.20 -38.63 -1.33
N VAL A 988 14.88 -39.71 -0.95
CA VAL A 988 15.99 -40.29 -1.71
C VAL A 988 15.42 -41.13 -2.85
N HIS A 989 15.71 -40.74 -4.08
CA HIS A 989 15.33 -41.47 -5.28
C HIS A 989 16.33 -42.61 -5.58
N LYS A 990 15.91 -43.60 -6.40
CA LYS A 990 16.70 -44.83 -6.67
C LYS A 990 18.06 -44.58 -7.31
N ASP A 991 18.24 -43.45 -7.99
CA ASP A 991 19.47 -43.01 -8.64
C ASP A 991 20.34 -42.09 -7.75
N GLY A 992 19.95 -41.90 -6.49
CA GLY A 992 20.68 -41.06 -5.53
C GLY A 992 20.32 -39.58 -5.56
N ALA A 993 19.38 -39.15 -6.42
CA ALA A 993 18.84 -37.80 -6.41
C ALA A 993 17.96 -37.54 -5.17
N LEU A 994 17.91 -36.28 -4.73
CA LEU A 994 17.09 -35.84 -3.60
C LEU A 994 15.86 -35.09 -4.14
N ILE A 995 14.66 -35.57 -3.79
CA ILE A 995 13.40 -35.00 -4.26
C ILE A 995 12.69 -34.28 -3.11
N GLU A 996 12.41 -32.99 -3.30
CA GLU A 996 11.62 -32.17 -2.40
C GLU A 996 10.21 -31.98 -2.99
N SER A 997 9.16 -32.15 -2.18
CA SER A 997 7.78 -31.90 -2.58
C SER A 997 7.28 -30.62 -1.93
N ASP A 998 7.05 -29.58 -2.73
CA ASP A 998 6.55 -28.28 -2.27
C ASP A 998 5.32 -27.85 -3.07
N GLN A 999 4.19 -27.64 -2.37
CA GLN A 999 2.89 -27.22 -2.93
C GLN A 999 2.45 -27.96 -4.23
N GLY A 1000 2.76 -29.25 -4.34
CA GLY A 1000 2.39 -30.08 -5.49
C GLY A 1000 3.37 -30.06 -6.67
N ARG A 1001 4.55 -29.42 -6.54
CA ARG A 1001 5.67 -29.53 -7.49
C ARG A 1001 6.81 -30.34 -6.88
N GLU A 1002 7.42 -31.20 -7.68
CA GLU A 1002 8.61 -31.97 -7.27
C GLU A 1002 9.88 -31.26 -7.76
N LEU A 1003 10.74 -30.87 -6.81
CA LEU A 1003 12.05 -30.30 -7.06
C LEU A 1003 13.10 -31.40 -6.94
N ARG A 1004 13.91 -31.59 -7.98
CA ARG A 1004 14.88 -32.68 -8.08
C ARG A 1004 16.30 -32.15 -8.02
N TYR A 1005 17.02 -32.53 -6.98
CA TYR A 1005 18.42 -32.21 -6.75
C TYR A 1005 19.29 -33.39 -7.21
N GLU A 1006 20.10 -33.14 -8.22
CA GLU A 1006 21.00 -34.15 -8.80
C GLU A 1006 22.42 -33.95 -8.27
N LYS A 1007 23.06 -35.06 -7.92
CA LYS A 1007 24.43 -35.06 -7.42
C LYS A 1007 25.40 -34.79 -8.58
N GLU A 1008 26.44 -33.99 -8.34
CA GLU A 1008 27.52 -33.72 -9.31
C GLU A 1008 28.28 -34.98 -9.73
#